data_AF-A0AA92TLR0-F1
#
_entry.id   AF-A0AA92TLR0-F1
#
_cell.length_a   1.000
_cell.length_b   1.000
_cell.length_c   1.000
_cell.angle_alpha   90.00
_cell.angle_beta   90.00
_cell.angle_gamma   90.00
#
_symmetry.space_group_name_H-M   'P 1'
#
loop_
_entity.id
_entity.type
_entity.pdbx_description
1 polymer ?
#
loop_
_entity_poly.entity_id
_entity_poly.type
_entity_poly.pdbx_seq_one_letter_code
_entity_poly.pdbx_strand_id
1 'polypeptide(L)'
;MKKHIILVLALVLPSGPLFAQSSHMTDDQVMSFVVKEHERGTANSQIVTKLMQKGVDISQIRRVRNKYQKMSQQNELYSTTAAGNAGNKRMRTNNGKQREDYQDKDKEKQASTYSNYRIQSKQNDSYYSSYDETNPDYDDFSKEMNALIPDTATMVKQLQAELNQKRSKVFGRDIFNNKDLSFEPNMNIATPQNYRLGPGDAVIIDIYGASQKTIESTVSPDGEVTIEGYGPVSVSGLTVAQANARLRNTVGSRYRSSRIKLTVGQTKTIMVNVMGEVKIPGTYTLSAFATVFHALYMAGGTNDLGTLRNIKVYRHNKLVTVVDIYDYILNGKLTGNVRLADNDVIVVGPYDCLVTIAGKVKRPMIYEMKKNESVNSLLKYSGGFTGDAYKKSVRLNRKTGRERAVYNIEEFDFSSFRIDDGDSISVDSILPRYANTVEVKGAVFRPGMYNLGEQINSVRTLVEHAEGLTEEAFTNRAVMHRMKSDRSLEVVSVDIAGIMNGKTPDIPLKENDVLFIPTRQEKIVERTLTIRGEVQYPGVYQYADNETLEDFVLQAGGLTDKASTVNVMVSRRVMDAKALRPDSVIAKTYTLSLKDGFVIDGTPGFKLMPFDEVMIRQSPAYVEQQNVSITGEVMFAGLYTLDRRNARLSELFKKAGGATDQAYLKGARIIRKANEQEKQRMEAVLKMQREEVQKNLLQLASSSNNASAISQTSKDVERTNIEKFNVPSEYPVGIDLPEALANPGSDADIILREGDRLVIPQYNGTVKINGAVMFANTVAYEKGKKASYYIDQAGGFASDALKSKAYIIYMNGKVAKLSHGAKVQPGSEIVVPAKLKRKMSTAEMMSMGSSISSIAAMIATIANMSK
;
A
#
# COMPACT_ATOMS: atom_id res chain seq x y z
N MET A 1 72.22 56.82 31.72
CA MET A 1 72.70 57.27 30.40
C MET A 1 71.70 56.84 29.33
N LYS A 2 71.27 57.80 28.50
CA LYS A 2 70.69 57.80 27.12
C LYS A 2 70.17 56.46 26.52
N LYS A 3 69.10 56.37 25.72
CA LYS A 3 68.12 57.29 25.10
C LYS A 3 67.04 56.41 24.41
N HIS A 4 65.80 56.91 24.30
CA HIS A 4 64.68 56.34 23.54
C HIS A 4 64.94 56.19 22.03
N ILE A 5 64.35 55.16 21.40
CA ILE A 5 63.86 55.20 20.00
C ILE A 5 62.61 54.30 19.84
N ILE A 6 61.56 54.93 19.30
CA ILE A 6 60.31 54.41 18.75
C ILE A 6 60.61 53.71 17.41
N LEU A 7 60.05 52.53 17.13
CA LEU A 7 59.93 52.05 15.75
C LEU A 7 58.62 51.29 15.50
N VAL A 8 57.83 51.90 14.62
CA VAL A 8 56.65 51.40 13.92
C VAL A 8 57.02 50.17 13.09
N LEU A 9 56.29 49.06 13.22
CA LEU A 9 56.36 47.95 12.27
C LEU A 9 55.16 48.04 11.32
N ALA A 10 55.45 48.43 10.08
CA ALA A 10 54.51 48.65 9.00
C ALA A 10 54.10 47.34 8.31
N LEU A 11 52.82 47.31 7.94
CA LEU A 11 52.16 46.59 6.85
C LEU A 11 53.08 45.83 5.86
N VAL A 12 52.90 44.50 5.79
CA VAL A 12 53.00 43.74 4.53
C VAL A 12 51.77 42.82 4.46
N LEU A 13 50.78 43.25 3.68
CA LEU A 13 49.65 42.43 3.22
C LEU A 13 50.09 41.70 1.95
N PRO A 14 50.13 40.36 1.90
CA PRO A 14 49.94 39.65 0.66
C PRO A 14 48.44 39.44 0.44
N SER A 15 47.91 40.16 -0.54
CA SER A 15 46.59 39.94 -1.12
C SER A 15 46.51 38.55 -1.77
N GLY A 16 46.05 37.56 -1.02
CA GLY A 16 45.58 36.28 -1.55
C GLY A 16 44.07 36.34 -1.82
N PRO A 17 43.57 35.89 -2.98
CA PRO A 17 42.14 35.88 -3.25
C PRO A 17 41.42 34.92 -2.29
N LEU A 18 40.43 35.46 -1.60
CA LEU A 18 39.37 34.72 -0.91
C LEU A 18 38.68 33.81 -1.94
N PHE A 19 38.99 32.52 -1.93
CA PHE A 19 38.11 31.52 -2.52
C PHE A 19 36.91 31.35 -1.60
N ALA A 20 35.77 31.93 -1.99
CA ALA A 20 34.48 31.52 -1.47
C ALA A 20 34.26 30.05 -1.86
N GLN A 21 34.44 29.13 -0.92
CA GLN A 21 33.97 27.75 -1.09
C GLN A 21 32.44 27.78 -1.11
N SER A 22 31.85 27.57 -2.28
CA SER A 22 30.44 27.18 -2.39
C SER A 22 30.24 25.87 -1.65
N SER A 23 29.55 25.92 -0.51
CA SER A 23 29.17 24.74 0.26
C SER A 23 28.21 23.89 -0.57
N HIS A 24 28.71 22.81 -1.19
CA HIS A 24 27.86 21.84 -1.86
C HIS A 24 26.95 21.15 -0.82
N MET A 25 25.66 21.11 -1.09
CA MET A 25 24.70 20.40 -0.25
C MET A 25 25.00 18.90 -0.24
N THR A 26 24.87 18.24 0.90
CA THR A 26 24.92 16.76 0.97
C THR A 26 23.62 16.14 0.47
N ASP A 27 23.63 14.87 0.10
CA ASP A 27 22.44 14.14 -0.38
C ASP A 27 21.24 14.24 0.59
N ASP A 28 21.50 14.21 1.90
CA ASP A 28 20.47 14.36 2.94
C ASP A 28 19.99 15.82 3.07
N GLN A 29 20.88 16.80 2.83
CA GLN A 29 20.51 18.22 2.77
C GLN A 29 19.67 18.55 1.53
N VAL A 30 19.98 17.93 0.38
CA VAL A 30 19.21 18.07 -0.85
C VAL A 30 17.78 17.55 -0.64
N MET A 31 17.63 16.35 -0.07
CA MET A 31 16.31 15.78 0.21
C MET A 31 15.52 16.62 1.23
N SER A 32 16.15 17.01 2.34
CA SER A 32 15.45 17.82 3.36
C SER A 32 15.03 19.19 2.83
N PHE A 33 15.81 19.79 1.92
CA PHE A 33 15.44 21.02 1.23
C PHE A 33 14.22 20.82 0.31
N VAL A 34 14.19 19.74 -0.49
CA VAL A 34 13.05 19.41 -1.36
C VAL A 34 11.77 19.23 -0.56
N VAL A 35 11.82 18.44 0.52
CA VAL A 35 10.67 18.19 1.40
C VAL A 35 10.17 19.50 2.01
N LYS A 36 11.07 20.33 2.53
CA LYS A 36 10.74 21.61 3.16
C LYS A 36 10.08 22.60 2.19
N GLU A 37 10.57 22.69 0.95
CA GLU A 37 9.99 23.59 -0.06
C GLU A 37 8.68 23.06 -0.62
N HIS A 38 8.52 21.74 -0.75
CA HIS A 38 7.25 21.13 -1.13
C HIS A 38 6.17 21.33 -0.06
N GLU A 39 6.50 21.20 1.23
CA GLU A 39 5.58 21.50 2.33
C GLU A 39 5.13 22.96 2.37
N ARG A 40 5.97 23.86 1.86
CA ARG A 40 5.63 25.28 1.71
C ARG A 40 4.74 25.55 0.48
N GLY A 41 4.40 24.52 -0.30
CA GLY A 41 3.59 24.64 -1.51
C GLY A 41 4.35 25.24 -2.70
N THR A 42 5.68 25.28 -2.65
CA THR A 42 6.50 25.80 -3.77
C THR A 42 6.32 24.90 -5.00
N ALA A 43 6.06 25.51 -6.16
CA ALA A 43 5.88 24.75 -7.41
C ALA A 43 7.15 23.97 -7.78
N ASN A 44 6.98 22.77 -8.34
CA ASN A 44 8.11 21.88 -8.62
C ASN A 44 9.19 22.54 -9.51
N SER A 45 8.78 23.29 -10.53
CA SER A 45 9.68 24.07 -11.39
C SER A 45 10.57 25.04 -10.61
N GLN A 46 10.06 25.64 -9.53
CA GLN A 46 10.80 26.57 -8.68
C GLN A 46 11.75 25.85 -7.73
N ILE A 47 11.41 24.64 -7.25
CA ILE A 47 12.30 23.83 -6.41
C ILE A 47 13.53 23.37 -7.20
N VAL A 48 13.33 22.90 -8.45
CA VAL A 48 14.41 22.59 -9.41
C VAL A 48 15.35 23.77 -9.55
N THR A 49 14.80 24.95 -9.84
CA THR A 49 15.58 26.18 -10.05
C THR A 49 16.41 26.53 -8.80
N LYS A 50 15.81 26.44 -7.59
CA LYS A 50 16.51 26.70 -6.33
C LYS A 50 17.62 25.68 -6.03
N LEU A 51 17.45 24.41 -6.41
CA LEU A 51 18.46 23.37 -6.24
C LEU A 51 19.64 23.57 -7.19
N MET A 52 19.36 23.90 -8.45
CA MET A 52 20.40 24.23 -9.44
C MET A 52 21.17 25.48 -9.00
N GLN A 53 20.49 26.52 -8.51
CA GLN A 53 21.13 27.71 -7.92
C GLN A 53 21.99 27.40 -6.69
N LYS A 54 21.67 26.33 -5.95
CA LYS A 54 22.46 25.83 -4.81
C LYS A 54 23.58 24.87 -5.21
N GLY A 55 23.85 24.71 -6.51
CA GLY A 55 24.95 23.90 -7.03
C GLY A 55 24.72 22.39 -6.90
N VAL A 56 23.45 21.95 -6.89
CA VAL A 56 23.07 20.54 -6.87
C VAL A 56 23.04 20.01 -8.30
N ASP A 57 23.81 18.96 -8.56
CA ASP A 57 23.89 18.31 -9.87
C ASP A 57 22.81 17.23 -10.07
N ILE A 58 22.44 16.94 -11.32
CA ILE A 58 21.47 15.92 -11.69
C ILE A 58 21.88 14.52 -11.19
N SER A 59 23.18 14.23 -11.21
CA SER A 59 23.72 12.98 -10.68
C SER A 59 23.44 12.83 -9.18
N GLN A 60 23.41 13.95 -8.45
CA GLN A 60 23.15 13.99 -7.02
C GLN A 60 21.68 13.71 -6.71
N ILE A 61 20.75 14.24 -7.50
CA ILE A 61 19.32 13.94 -7.34
C ILE A 61 19.02 12.47 -7.65
N ARG A 62 19.63 11.90 -8.69
CA ARG A 62 19.53 10.47 -8.99
C ARG A 62 20.05 9.59 -7.85
N ARG A 63 21.18 9.97 -7.23
CA ARG A 63 21.72 9.27 -6.05
C ARG A 63 20.76 9.35 -4.87
N VAL A 64 20.24 10.53 -4.58
CA VAL A 64 19.25 10.78 -3.53
C VAL A 64 18.02 9.91 -3.76
N ARG A 65 17.39 9.98 -4.94
CA ARG A 65 16.24 9.15 -5.33
C ARG A 65 16.50 7.66 -5.11
N ASN A 66 17.61 7.14 -5.66
CA ASN A 66 17.95 5.72 -5.57
C ASN A 66 18.23 5.27 -4.13
N LYS A 67 18.86 6.12 -3.31
CA LYS A 67 19.13 5.86 -1.88
C LYS A 67 17.82 5.64 -1.12
N TYR A 68 16.82 6.49 -1.34
CA TYR A 68 15.52 6.40 -0.65
C TYR A 68 14.58 5.35 -1.23
N GLN A 69 14.60 5.09 -2.55
CA GLN A 69 13.84 3.99 -3.17
C GLN A 69 14.32 2.60 -2.70
N LYS A 70 15.64 2.40 -2.57
CA LYS A 70 16.19 1.14 -2.03
C LYS A 70 15.82 0.91 -0.57
N MET A 71 15.74 1.98 0.22
CA MET A 71 15.26 1.90 1.60
C MET A 71 13.77 1.48 1.69
N SER A 72 12.94 1.82 0.69
CA SER A 72 11.54 1.38 0.59
C SER A 72 11.41 -0.13 0.45
N GLN A 73 12.15 -0.74 -0.48
CA GLN A 73 12.13 -2.19 -0.73
C GLN A 73 12.69 -2.99 0.47
N GLN A 74 13.63 -2.40 1.22
CA GLN A 74 14.19 -3.03 2.40
C GLN A 74 13.23 -3.03 3.60
N ASN A 75 12.37 -1.99 3.74
CA ASN A 75 11.39 -1.91 4.82
C ASN A 75 10.15 -2.81 4.61
N GLU A 76 9.75 -3.10 3.36
CA GLU A 76 8.70 -4.10 3.07
C GLU A 76 9.13 -5.53 3.45
N LEU A 77 10.42 -5.83 3.35
CA LEU A 77 11.00 -7.12 3.76
C LEU A 77 11.06 -7.31 5.29
N TYR A 78 11.13 -6.20 6.05
CA TYR A 78 11.09 -6.22 7.52
C TYR A 78 9.66 -6.11 8.09
N SER A 79 8.72 -5.52 7.35
CA SER A 79 7.30 -5.46 7.74
C SER A 79 6.60 -6.82 7.64
N THR A 80 7.04 -7.72 6.77
CA THR A 80 6.47 -9.07 6.61
C THR A 80 6.95 -10.06 7.68
N THR A 81 7.98 -9.73 8.45
CA THR A 81 8.51 -10.57 9.55
C THR A 81 8.16 -10.06 10.95
N ALA A 82 7.53 -8.87 11.08
CA ALA A 82 7.16 -8.28 12.37
C ALA A 82 5.63 -8.12 12.61
N ALA A 83 4.78 -8.56 11.67
CA ALA A 83 3.31 -8.44 11.78
C ALA A 83 2.65 -9.62 12.53
N GLY A 84 3.22 -10.00 13.67
CA GLY A 84 2.72 -11.06 14.55
C GLY A 84 2.48 -10.58 15.98
N ASN A 85 1.88 -9.40 16.17
CA ASN A 85 1.09 -8.97 17.35
C ASN A 85 0.99 -7.45 17.45
N ALA A 86 -0.16 -6.88 17.08
CA ALA A 86 -0.67 -5.64 17.67
C ALA A 86 -2.17 -5.51 17.37
N GLY A 87 -2.97 -5.37 18.43
CA GLY A 87 -4.42 -5.47 18.39
C GLY A 87 -5.15 -4.30 17.72
N ASN A 88 -6.29 -4.68 17.14
CA ASN A 88 -7.48 -3.91 16.76
C ASN A 88 -7.56 -2.44 17.19
N LYS A 89 -7.66 -1.54 16.20
CA LYS A 89 -8.52 -0.34 16.30
C LYS A 89 -9.51 -0.34 15.13
N ARG A 90 -10.77 -0.59 15.47
CA ARG A 90 -11.93 -0.51 14.58
C ARG A 90 -12.26 0.96 14.31
N MET A 91 -12.20 1.39 13.05
CA MET A 91 -13.00 2.52 12.55
C MET A 91 -13.71 2.09 11.28
N ARG A 92 -15.04 2.21 11.32
CA ARG A 92 -15.99 1.85 10.26
C ARG A 92 -15.96 2.96 9.20
N THR A 93 -15.66 2.63 7.95
CA THR A 93 -16.18 3.37 6.79
C THR A 93 -16.69 2.39 5.74
N ASN A 94 -17.72 2.85 5.05
CA ASN A 94 -18.77 2.07 4.39
C ASN A 94 -18.33 1.56 3.01
N ASN A 95 -18.91 0.43 2.61
CA ASN A 95 -18.73 -0.26 1.34
C ASN A 95 -19.36 0.49 0.17
N GLY A 96 -18.64 0.56 -0.95
CA GLY A 96 -19.14 0.73 -2.31
C GLY A 96 -18.25 -0.07 -3.26
N LYS A 97 -18.70 -1.26 -3.68
CA LYS A 97 -17.98 -2.22 -4.51
C LYS A 97 -17.82 -1.73 -5.97
N GLN A 98 -16.69 -2.04 -6.60
CA GLN A 98 -16.70 -2.90 -7.80
C GLN A 98 -15.36 -3.63 -7.98
N ARG A 99 -15.47 -4.86 -8.46
CA ARG A 99 -14.49 -5.94 -8.44
C ARG A 99 -14.08 -6.18 -9.89
N GLU A 100 -12.79 -6.10 -10.23
CA GLU A 100 -12.23 -6.72 -11.43
C GLU A 100 -10.94 -7.44 -11.07
N ASP A 101 -10.84 -8.66 -11.59
CA ASP A 101 -9.85 -9.69 -11.32
C ASP A 101 -8.53 -9.46 -12.07
N TYR A 102 -7.46 -9.94 -11.44
CA TYR A 102 -6.24 -10.53 -12.02
C TYR A 102 -5.73 -10.02 -13.37
N GLN A 103 -4.77 -9.08 -13.33
CA GLN A 103 -3.52 -9.12 -14.12
C GLN A 103 -2.64 -7.92 -13.74
N ASP A 104 -1.65 -8.12 -12.87
CA ASP A 104 -0.53 -7.17 -12.81
C ASP A 104 0.75 -7.91 -12.37
N LYS A 105 1.49 -8.40 -13.36
CA LYS A 105 2.83 -8.98 -13.17
C LYS A 105 3.86 -8.50 -14.20
N ASP A 106 3.55 -7.49 -15.00
CA ASP A 106 4.40 -7.09 -16.14
C ASP A 106 4.86 -5.63 -16.17
N LYS A 107 4.65 -4.84 -15.10
CA LYS A 107 5.19 -3.47 -15.02
C LYS A 107 6.60 -3.34 -14.43
N GLU A 108 7.20 -4.43 -13.98
CA GLU A 108 8.53 -4.41 -13.34
C GLU A 108 9.71 -4.55 -14.34
N LYS A 109 9.44 -4.67 -15.64
CA LYS A 109 10.48 -4.94 -16.66
C LYS A 109 10.74 -3.86 -17.71
N GLN A 110 10.12 -2.68 -17.64
CA GLN A 110 10.31 -1.64 -18.66
C GLN A 110 11.08 -0.38 -18.20
N ALA A 111 11.47 -0.28 -16.93
CA ALA A 111 12.26 0.85 -16.43
C ALA A 111 13.79 0.66 -16.56
N SER A 112 14.27 -0.49 -17.03
CA SER A 112 15.71 -0.85 -17.04
C SER A 112 16.43 -0.68 -18.38
N THR A 113 15.85 0.01 -19.37
CA THR A 113 16.44 0.06 -20.74
C THR A 113 16.86 1.43 -21.26
N TYR A 114 16.78 2.51 -20.48
CA TYR A 114 17.35 3.80 -20.87
C TYR A 114 18.35 4.33 -19.85
N SER A 115 19.51 3.68 -19.76
CA SER A 115 20.68 4.27 -19.10
C SER A 115 21.96 3.77 -19.74
N ASN A 116 22.24 4.23 -20.96
CA ASN A 116 23.57 4.15 -21.57
C ASN A 116 23.75 5.31 -22.57
N TYR A 117 23.87 6.53 -22.03
CA TYR A 117 24.60 7.60 -22.73
C TYR A 117 25.75 8.03 -21.81
N ARG A 118 26.95 7.58 -22.19
CA ARG A 118 28.21 7.94 -21.55
C ARG A 118 28.59 9.32 -22.08
N ILE A 119 28.24 10.38 -21.36
CA ILE A 119 28.70 11.74 -21.67
C ILE A 119 30.13 11.87 -21.13
N GLN A 120 31.09 12.06 -22.04
CA GLN A 120 32.47 12.44 -21.70
C GLN A 120 32.47 13.83 -21.08
N SER A 121 33.12 13.97 -19.93
CA SER A 121 33.40 15.24 -19.28
C SER A 121 34.23 16.13 -20.21
N LYS A 122 33.67 17.27 -20.63
CA LYS A 122 34.45 18.39 -21.17
C LYS A 122 34.63 19.45 -20.09
N GLN A 123 35.86 19.93 -20.07
CA GLN A 123 36.50 20.82 -19.12
C GLN A 123 36.05 22.28 -19.32
N ASN A 124 35.92 23.00 -18.20
CA ASN A 124 35.85 24.45 -18.00
C ASN A 124 35.41 25.34 -19.18
N ASP A 125 34.28 26.02 -18.99
CA ASP A 125 34.21 27.45 -19.29
C ASP A 125 33.30 28.16 -18.28
N SER A 126 33.84 29.24 -17.70
CA SER A 126 33.19 30.11 -16.75
C SER A 126 32.27 31.10 -17.48
N TYR A 127 30.96 30.95 -17.33
CA TYR A 127 29.98 31.99 -17.66
C TYR A 127 28.81 31.93 -16.67
N TYR A 128 28.39 33.08 -16.14
CA TYR A 128 27.21 33.20 -15.28
C TYR A 128 25.97 32.68 -16.02
N SER A 129 25.52 31.46 -15.68
CA SER A 129 24.33 30.85 -16.27
C SER A 129 23.11 31.20 -15.43
N SER A 130 22.18 31.94 -16.04
CA SER A 130 20.82 32.05 -15.55
C SER A 130 20.11 30.73 -15.82
N TYR A 131 19.78 29.98 -14.77
CA TYR A 131 19.02 28.74 -14.87
C TYR A 131 17.55 29.06 -15.17
N ASP A 132 17.14 28.93 -16.44
CA ASP A 132 15.77 29.11 -16.92
C ASP A 132 15.27 27.83 -17.65
N GLU A 133 13.98 27.73 -17.95
CA GLU A 133 13.29 26.58 -18.58
C GLU A 133 13.88 26.16 -19.94
N THR A 134 14.73 27.00 -20.54
CA THR A 134 15.43 26.73 -21.81
C THR A 134 16.75 25.95 -21.64
N ASN A 135 17.18 25.65 -20.40
CA ASN A 135 18.39 24.88 -20.14
C ASN A 135 18.16 23.38 -20.45
N PRO A 136 19.01 22.72 -21.27
CA PRO A 136 18.86 21.29 -21.58
C PRO A 136 18.80 20.38 -20.34
N ASP A 137 19.48 20.75 -19.26
CA ASP A 137 19.52 19.98 -18.02
C ASP A 137 18.26 20.17 -17.16
N TYR A 138 17.46 21.21 -17.41
CA TYR A 138 16.26 21.54 -16.63
C TYR A 138 15.16 20.48 -16.82
N ASP A 139 14.94 20.02 -18.05
CA ASP A 139 13.91 19.03 -18.35
C ASP A 139 14.21 17.68 -17.67
N ASP A 140 15.49 17.28 -17.65
CA ASP A 140 15.96 16.11 -16.92
C ASP A 140 15.83 16.29 -15.40
N PHE A 141 16.16 17.46 -14.87
CA PHE A 141 15.97 17.79 -13.44
C PHE A 141 14.50 17.75 -13.03
N SER A 142 13.60 18.25 -13.89
CA SER A 142 12.15 18.25 -13.66
C SER A 142 11.57 16.84 -13.62
N LYS A 143 12.03 15.95 -14.52
CA LYS A 143 11.67 14.53 -14.56
C LYS A 143 12.22 13.77 -13.34
N GLU A 144 13.45 14.09 -12.93
CA GLU A 144 14.07 13.51 -11.73
C GLU A 144 13.41 14.01 -10.42
N MET A 145 12.79 15.19 -10.43
CA MET A 145 12.11 15.71 -9.26
C MET A 145 10.63 15.31 -9.17
N ASN A 146 9.93 15.16 -10.31
CA ASN A 146 8.53 14.74 -10.32
C ASN A 146 8.33 13.30 -9.81
N ALA A 147 9.32 12.41 -9.92
CA ALA A 147 9.27 11.10 -9.26
C ALA A 147 9.86 11.08 -7.83
N LEU A 148 10.20 12.25 -7.27
CA LEU A 148 10.67 12.42 -5.89
C LEU A 148 9.53 12.79 -4.92
N ILE A 149 8.27 12.98 -5.36
CA ILE A 149 7.12 13.38 -4.52
C ILE A 149 5.83 12.83 -5.19
N PRO A 150 4.93 12.05 -4.54
CA PRO A 150 4.23 12.33 -3.26
C PRO A 150 4.57 11.42 -2.06
N ASP A 151 5.07 10.20 -2.26
CA ASP A 151 5.28 9.21 -1.19
C ASP A 151 6.57 9.43 -0.37
N THR A 152 7.57 10.08 -0.94
CA THR A 152 8.89 10.24 -0.29
C THR A 152 8.88 11.27 0.85
N ALA A 153 8.02 12.29 0.79
CA ALA A 153 7.90 13.29 1.85
C ALA A 153 7.24 12.72 3.12
N THR A 154 6.23 11.86 2.95
CA THR A 154 5.58 11.13 4.06
C THR A 154 6.54 10.07 4.63
N MET A 155 7.31 9.38 3.79
CA MET A 155 8.35 8.44 4.23
C MET A 155 9.48 9.11 5.02
N VAL A 156 9.97 10.29 4.60
CA VAL A 156 11.01 11.03 5.34
C VAL A 156 10.50 11.48 6.69
N LYS A 157 9.23 11.90 6.80
CA LYS A 157 8.59 12.17 8.10
C LYS A 157 8.53 10.95 9.00
N GLN A 158 8.17 9.79 8.45
CA GLN A 158 8.16 8.52 9.18
C GLN A 158 9.57 8.13 9.64
N LEU A 159 10.57 8.21 8.77
CA LEU A 159 11.98 7.94 9.10
C LEU A 159 12.52 8.92 10.15
N GLN A 160 12.20 10.21 10.06
CA GLN A 160 12.57 11.18 11.09
C GLN A 160 11.84 10.90 12.41
N ALA A 161 10.56 10.51 12.37
CA ALA A 161 9.83 10.10 13.56
C ALA A 161 10.42 8.82 14.20
N GLU A 162 10.80 7.83 13.39
CA GLU A 162 11.48 6.61 13.84
C GLU A 162 12.89 6.88 14.38
N LEU A 163 13.67 7.73 13.73
CA LEU A 163 14.99 8.15 14.21
C LEU A 163 14.88 8.95 15.51
N ASN A 164 13.84 9.78 15.65
CA ASN A 164 13.54 10.49 16.88
C ASN A 164 13.01 9.57 17.99
N GLN A 165 12.29 8.48 17.65
CA GLN A 165 11.97 7.41 18.60
C GLN A 165 13.21 6.58 19.00
N LYS A 166 14.17 6.39 18.09
CA LYS A 166 15.43 5.67 18.33
C LYS A 166 16.49 6.50 19.06
N ARG A 167 16.39 7.83 19.08
CA ARG A 167 17.21 8.67 19.98
C ARG A 167 16.74 8.44 21.41
N SER A 168 17.45 7.57 22.12
CA SER A 168 17.21 7.32 23.55
C SER A 168 17.23 8.65 24.29
N LYS A 169 16.07 9.06 24.81
CA LYS A 169 15.92 10.30 25.56
C LYS A 169 16.50 10.12 26.95
N VAL A 170 17.19 11.16 27.44
CA VAL A 170 17.61 11.23 28.83
C VAL A 170 16.41 11.61 29.69
N PHE A 171 16.12 10.82 30.71
CA PHE A 171 15.01 11.05 31.62
C PHE A 171 15.09 12.43 32.28
N GLY A 172 13.96 13.14 32.31
CA GLY A 172 13.83 14.42 33.00
C GLY A 172 14.27 15.66 32.22
N ARG A 173 15.02 15.55 31.10
CA ARG A 173 15.47 16.73 30.34
C ARG A 173 14.34 17.52 29.68
N ASP A 174 13.27 16.84 29.31
CA ASP A 174 12.11 17.46 28.66
C ASP A 174 11.21 18.24 29.64
N ILE A 175 11.44 18.20 30.96
CA ILE A 175 10.51 18.77 31.95
C ILE A 175 10.29 20.27 31.80
N PHE A 176 11.34 21.03 31.51
CA PHE A 176 11.28 22.49 31.35
C PHE A 176 11.08 22.94 29.90
N ASN A 177 11.05 21.99 28.96
CA ASN A 177 10.96 22.24 27.52
C ASN A 177 9.64 21.77 26.90
N ASN A 178 8.73 21.22 27.71
CA ASN A 178 7.44 20.74 27.24
C ASN A 178 6.46 21.92 27.10
N LYS A 179 5.86 22.07 25.90
CA LYS A 179 4.86 23.11 25.63
C LYS A 179 3.59 22.96 26.45
N ASP A 180 3.31 21.75 26.92
CA ASP A 180 2.12 21.43 27.71
C ASP A 180 2.33 21.67 29.22
N LEU A 181 3.57 21.95 29.66
CA LEU A 181 3.91 22.24 31.06
C LEU A 181 4.28 23.72 31.20
N SER A 182 3.58 24.43 32.09
CA SER A 182 3.96 25.78 32.50
C SER A 182 4.55 25.75 33.90
N PHE A 183 5.77 26.29 34.03
CA PHE A 183 6.41 26.60 35.30
C PHE A 183 6.45 28.12 35.51
N GLU A 184 5.47 28.85 34.99
CA GLU A 184 5.39 30.29 35.22
C GLU A 184 5.04 30.60 36.68
N PRO A 185 5.59 31.67 37.27
CA PRO A 185 5.30 32.02 38.65
C PRO A 185 3.84 32.47 38.76
N ASN A 186 3.12 31.97 39.76
CA ASN A 186 1.79 32.48 40.04
C ASN A 186 1.89 33.95 40.52
N MET A 187 1.44 34.88 39.68
CA MET A 187 1.45 36.32 39.96
C MET A 187 0.36 36.74 40.98
N ASN A 188 -0.58 35.84 41.30
CA ASN A 188 -1.71 36.08 42.20
C ASN A 188 -1.56 35.31 43.53
N ILE A 189 -0.38 35.33 44.14
CA ILE A 189 -0.18 34.76 45.48
C ILE A 189 -0.51 35.82 46.53
N ALA A 190 -1.26 35.44 47.57
CA ALA A 190 -1.49 36.31 48.73
C ALA A 190 -0.15 36.77 49.31
N THR A 191 0.06 38.08 49.42
CA THR A 191 1.36 38.63 49.80
C THR A 191 1.86 38.04 51.13
N PRO A 192 3.00 37.31 51.14
CA PRO A 192 3.55 36.76 52.36
C PRO A 192 3.87 37.89 53.35
N GLN A 193 3.50 37.73 54.62
CA GLN A 193 3.78 38.75 55.65
C GLN A 193 5.28 39.04 55.85
N ASN A 194 6.14 38.10 55.44
CA ASN A 194 7.60 38.20 55.46
C ASN A 194 8.21 38.71 54.15
N TYR A 195 7.41 39.05 53.13
CA TYR A 195 7.91 39.67 51.90
C TYR A 195 8.51 41.03 52.23
N ARG A 196 9.72 41.31 51.72
CA ARG A 196 10.42 42.57 51.92
C ARG A 196 10.13 43.51 50.76
N LEU A 197 9.48 44.63 51.09
CA LEU A 197 9.20 45.69 50.14
C LEU A 197 10.51 46.30 49.64
N GLY A 198 10.55 46.65 48.37
CA GLY A 198 11.62 47.42 47.76
C GLY A 198 11.12 48.25 46.59
N PRO A 199 12.01 49.04 45.96
CA PRO A 199 11.65 49.89 44.84
C PRO A 199 10.96 49.12 43.71
N GLY A 200 9.91 49.72 43.13
CA GLY A 200 9.12 49.12 42.05
C GLY A 200 7.99 48.20 42.50
N ASP A 201 7.86 47.90 43.80
CA ASP A 201 6.69 47.18 44.31
C ASP A 201 5.44 48.08 44.22
N ALA A 202 4.36 47.57 43.62
CA ALA A 202 3.05 48.22 43.66
C ALA A 202 2.34 47.81 44.95
N VAL A 203 2.10 48.77 45.84
CA VAL A 203 1.40 48.56 47.10
C VAL A 203 -0.01 49.12 47.03
N ILE A 204 -0.94 48.37 47.60
CA ILE A 204 -2.35 48.75 47.73
C ILE A 204 -2.59 48.94 49.23
N ILE A 205 -2.96 50.14 49.63
CA ILE A 205 -3.27 50.49 51.01
C ILE A 205 -4.78 50.67 51.11
N ASP A 206 -5.44 49.70 51.73
CA ASP A 206 -6.86 49.73 52.00
C ASP A 206 -7.13 50.29 53.40
N ILE A 207 -7.91 51.37 53.44
CA ILE A 207 -8.48 51.96 54.64
C ILE A 207 -9.98 51.66 54.62
N TYR A 208 -10.46 50.88 55.58
CA TYR A 208 -11.86 50.44 55.63
C TYR A 208 -12.42 50.48 57.06
N GLY A 209 -13.75 50.67 57.19
CA GLY A 209 -14.44 50.87 58.47
C GLY A 209 -15.19 52.20 58.49
N ALA A 210 -14.85 53.10 59.43
CA ALA A 210 -15.45 54.43 59.50
C ALA A 210 -15.06 55.36 58.33
N SER A 211 -13.97 55.04 57.63
CA SER A 211 -13.56 55.69 56.37
C SER A 211 -13.24 54.62 55.34
N GLN A 212 -13.54 54.91 54.08
CA GLN A 212 -13.28 54.02 52.94
C GLN A 212 -12.39 54.73 51.93
N LYS A 213 -11.14 54.29 51.81
CA LYS A 213 -10.20 54.80 50.81
C LYS A 213 -9.20 53.70 50.45
N THR A 214 -9.03 53.44 49.16
CA THR A 214 -7.97 52.58 48.63
C THR A 214 -6.94 53.48 47.95
N ILE A 215 -5.67 53.30 48.30
CA ILE A 215 -4.55 54.06 47.74
C ILE A 215 -3.63 53.07 47.06
N GLU A 216 -3.50 53.19 45.75
CA GLU A 216 -2.52 52.45 44.97
C GLU A 216 -1.29 53.35 44.76
N SER A 217 -0.13 52.87 45.20
CA SER A 217 1.13 53.60 45.03
C SER A 217 2.25 52.62 44.73
N THR A 218 3.21 53.05 43.93
CA THR A 218 4.45 52.31 43.72
C THR A 218 5.50 52.79 44.72
N VAL A 219 6.30 51.87 45.24
CA VAL A 219 7.47 52.22 46.07
C VAL A 219 8.49 52.91 45.17
N SER A 220 8.79 54.17 45.48
CA SER A 220 9.78 54.98 44.77
C SER A 220 11.20 54.39 44.83
N PRO A 221 12.13 54.81 43.95
CA PRO A 221 13.55 54.45 44.03
C PRO A 221 14.19 54.75 45.40
N ASP A 222 13.76 55.84 46.04
CA ASP A 222 14.20 56.24 47.39
C ASP A 222 13.58 55.36 48.50
N GLY A 223 12.69 54.44 48.14
CA GLY A 223 12.12 53.46 49.05
C GLY A 223 10.89 53.94 49.83
N GLU A 224 10.26 55.01 49.34
CA GLU A 224 9.12 55.66 50.00
C GLU A 224 7.82 55.46 49.22
N VAL A 225 6.70 55.44 49.96
CA VAL A 225 5.34 55.46 49.41
C VAL A 225 4.69 56.78 49.81
N THR A 226 4.26 57.55 48.81
CA THR A 226 3.62 58.84 49.04
C THR A 226 2.15 58.65 49.36
N ILE A 227 1.73 59.10 50.54
CA ILE A 227 0.34 59.03 50.96
C ILE A 227 -0.23 60.45 50.90
N GLU A 228 -1.28 60.63 50.10
CA GLU A 228 -1.98 61.90 49.95
C GLU A 228 -2.42 62.45 51.32
N GLY A 229 -1.93 63.65 51.67
CA GLY A 229 -2.22 64.32 52.94
C GLY A 229 -1.33 63.94 54.15
N TYR A 230 -0.32 63.07 53.98
CA TYR A 230 0.66 62.70 55.02
C TYR A 230 2.12 62.76 54.57
N GLY A 231 2.37 62.89 53.26
CA GLY A 231 3.71 62.92 52.70
C GLY A 231 4.31 61.52 52.54
N PRO A 232 5.63 61.42 52.27
CA PRO A 232 6.30 60.16 52.02
C PRO A 232 6.45 59.31 53.29
N VAL A 233 6.21 58.00 53.16
CA VAL A 233 6.45 57.01 54.21
C VAL A 233 7.49 56.01 53.72
N SER A 234 8.63 55.92 54.41
CA SER A 234 9.66 54.93 54.13
C SER A 234 9.16 53.51 54.42
N VAL A 235 9.17 52.66 53.39
CA VAL A 235 8.71 51.26 53.44
C VAL A 235 9.74 50.26 52.90
N SER A 236 10.77 50.71 52.20
CA SER A 236 11.81 49.84 51.64
C SER A 236 12.59 49.09 52.73
N GLY A 237 12.87 47.81 52.47
CA GLY A 237 13.57 46.90 53.39
C GLY A 237 12.70 46.32 54.51
N LEU A 238 11.52 46.92 54.76
CA LEU A 238 10.55 46.41 55.73
C LEU A 238 9.80 45.20 55.18
N THR A 239 9.47 44.26 56.07
CA THR A 239 8.49 43.22 55.72
C THR A 239 7.09 43.81 55.60
N VAL A 240 6.18 43.17 54.88
CA VAL A 240 4.77 43.59 54.79
C VAL A 240 4.14 43.76 56.18
N ALA A 241 4.47 42.90 57.14
CA ALA A 241 4.02 43.04 58.53
C ALA A 241 4.58 44.32 59.20
N GLN A 242 5.87 44.60 59.02
CA GLN A 242 6.52 45.80 59.55
C GLN A 242 6.02 47.08 58.88
N ALA A 243 5.79 47.05 57.56
CA ALA A 243 5.23 48.15 56.79
C ALA A 243 3.79 48.45 57.24
N ASN A 244 2.96 47.42 57.47
CA ASN A 244 1.63 47.58 58.05
C ASN A 244 1.66 48.27 59.42
N ALA A 245 2.58 47.88 60.31
CA ALA A 245 2.75 48.52 61.61
C ALA A 245 3.22 49.98 61.47
N ARG A 246 4.14 50.25 60.54
CA ARG A 246 4.64 51.61 60.26
C ARG A 246 3.54 52.52 59.73
N LEU A 247 2.77 52.06 58.74
CA LEU A 247 1.62 52.76 58.19
C LEU A 247 0.56 53.04 59.25
N ARG A 248 0.28 52.06 60.13
CA ARG A 248 -0.68 52.25 61.23
C ARG A 248 -0.22 53.34 62.21
N ASN A 249 1.08 53.44 62.48
CA ASN A 249 1.60 54.49 63.36
C ASN A 249 1.57 55.88 62.69
N THR A 250 1.91 55.98 61.41
CA THR A 250 1.98 57.27 60.69
C THR A 250 0.60 57.80 60.31
N VAL A 251 -0.31 56.92 59.87
CA VAL A 251 -1.61 57.30 59.29
C VAL A 251 -2.77 57.08 60.28
N GLY A 252 -2.58 56.22 61.28
CA GLY A 252 -3.64 55.84 62.24
C GLY A 252 -4.12 56.96 63.16
N SER A 253 -3.40 58.08 63.29
CA SER A 253 -3.83 59.22 64.12
C SER A 253 -5.14 59.87 63.63
N ARG A 254 -5.33 59.98 62.31
CA ARG A 254 -6.57 60.52 61.71
C ARG A 254 -7.63 59.45 61.48
N TYR A 255 -7.21 58.20 61.26
CA TYR A 255 -8.09 57.07 60.96
C TYR A 255 -8.31 56.16 62.17
N ARG A 256 -8.43 56.72 63.39
CA ARG A 256 -8.54 55.97 64.66
C ARG A 256 -9.64 54.90 64.66
N SER A 257 -10.74 55.16 63.96
CA SER A 257 -11.90 54.26 63.84
C SER A 257 -11.90 53.40 62.57
N SER A 258 -10.81 53.38 61.80
CA SER A 258 -10.67 52.59 60.58
C SER A 258 -9.51 51.61 60.67
N ARG A 259 -9.61 50.50 59.94
CA ARG A 259 -8.53 49.52 59.78
C ARG A 259 -7.72 49.88 58.54
N ILE A 260 -6.40 49.76 58.65
CA ILE A 260 -5.45 50.02 57.57
C ILE A 260 -4.75 48.69 57.25
N LYS A 261 -4.74 48.30 55.98
CA LYS A 261 -4.04 47.11 55.49
C LYS A 261 -3.30 47.45 54.20
N LEU A 262 -1.99 47.22 54.20
CA LEU A 262 -1.15 47.22 53.03
C LEU A 262 -1.02 45.78 52.50
N THR A 263 -1.33 45.62 51.22
CA THR A 263 -1.06 44.44 50.40
C THR A 263 -0.12 44.84 49.26
N VAL A 264 0.61 43.87 48.72
CA VAL A 264 1.41 44.08 47.50
C VAL A 264 0.60 43.54 46.33
N GLY A 265 0.34 44.39 45.35
CA GLY A 265 -0.24 44.02 44.07
C GLY A 265 0.81 43.38 43.17
N GLN A 266 1.45 44.17 42.32
CA GLN A 266 2.58 43.69 41.51
C GLN A 266 3.89 43.77 42.29
N THR A 267 4.60 42.64 42.40
CA THR A 267 5.96 42.62 42.96
C THR A 267 6.99 43.12 41.97
N LYS A 268 8.07 43.67 42.49
CA LYS A 268 9.26 44.04 41.73
C LYS A 268 9.83 42.86 40.96
N THR A 269 10.46 43.18 39.85
CA THR A 269 11.27 42.24 39.09
C THR A 269 12.66 42.12 39.70
N ILE A 270 13.23 40.92 39.66
CA ILE A 270 14.62 40.63 39.98
C ILE A 270 15.35 40.22 38.71
N MET A 271 16.62 40.56 38.61
CA MET A 271 17.51 40.08 37.54
C MET A 271 18.32 38.90 38.05
N VAL A 272 18.26 37.77 37.34
CA VAL A 272 19.05 36.58 37.67
C VAL A 272 19.85 36.14 36.45
N ASN A 273 21.03 35.57 36.68
CA ASN A 273 21.89 35.09 35.62
C ASN A 273 21.86 33.56 35.56
N VAL A 274 21.46 32.99 34.43
CA VAL A 274 21.50 31.55 34.19
C VAL A 274 22.66 31.26 33.24
N MET A 275 23.66 30.52 33.72
CA MET A 275 24.91 30.25 33.03
C MET A 275 25.21 28.75 32.95
N GLY A 276 26.06 28.38 31.99
CA GLY A 276 26.52 27.00 31.78
C GLY A 276 25.67 26.22 30.79
N GLU A 277 25.49 24.93 31.06
CA GLU A 277 24.90 23.93 30.15
C GLU A 277 23.36 23.97 30.13
N VAL A 278 22.82 25.14 29.85
CA VAL A 278 21.39 25.39 29.59
C VAL A 278 21.15 25.62 28.11
N LYS A 279 19.87 25.53 27.69
CA LYS A 279 19.52 25.71 26.27
C LYS A 279 19.74 27.14 25.80
N ILE A 280 19.40 28.12 26.63
CA ILE A 280 19.62 29.55 26.36
C ILE A 280 20.26 30.20 27.61
N PRO A 281 21.59 30.30 27.69
CA PRO A 281 22.25 31.01 28.79
C PRO A 281 22.05 32.53 28.65
N GLY A 282 21.88 33.24 29.77
CA GLY A 282 21.66 34.68 29.76
C GLY A 282 21.11 35.24 31.07
N THR A 283 20.82 36.55 31.06
CA THR A 283 20.17 37.26 32.16
C THR A 283 18.67 37.27 31.95
N TYR A 284 17.92 36.89 32.98
CA TYR A 284 16.46 36.80 32.97
C TYR A 284 15.85 37.75 33.99
N THR A 285 14.82 38.47 33.59
CA THR A 285 13.99 39.30 34.46
C THR A 285 12.81 38.46 34.95
N LEU A 286 12.74 38.21 36.26
CA LEU A 286 11.75 37.34 36.87
C LEU A 286 11.01 38.07 37.99
N SER A 287 9.84 37.57 38.40
CA SER A 287 9.18 38.04 39.63
C SER A 287 10.04 37.79 40.87
N ALA A 288 9.93 38.66 41.88
CA ALA A 288 10.56 38.45 43.19
C ALA A 288 10.13 37.14 43.92
N PHE A 289 9.08 36.45 43.46
CA PHE A 289 8.70 35.13 43.97
C PHE A 289 9.25 33.95 43.15
N ALA A 290 9.98 34.23 42.06
CA ALA A 290 10.55 33.20 41.21
C ALA A 290 11.55 32.33 41.97
N THR A 291 11.63 31.08 41.55
CA THR A 291 12.55 30.08 42.08
C THR A 291 13.48 29.58 40.98
N VAL A 292 14.44 28.73 41.34
CA VAL A 292 15.39 28.12 40.40
C VAL A 292 14.67 27.45 39.21
N PHE A 293 13.57 26.75 39.46
CA PHE A 293 12.78 26.10 38.41
C PHE A 293 12.19 27.08 37.39
N HIS A 294 11.73 28.25 37.84
CA HIS A 294 11.21 29.29 36.95
C HIS A 294 12.31 29.84 36.04
N ALA A 295 13.50 30.06 36.60
CA ALA A 295 14.65 30.51 35.83
C ALA A 295 15.12 29.46 34.82
N LEU A 296 15.15 28.18 35.19
CA LEU A 296 15.47 27.08 34.27
C LEU A 296 14.41 26.91 33.18
N TYR A 297 13.13 27.08 33.51
CA TYR A 297 12.04 27.09 32.53
C TYR A 297 12.21 28.20 31.49
N MET A 298 12.45 29.42 31.95
CA MET A 298 12.72 30.56 31.06
C MET A 298 13.98 30.37 30.21
N ALA A 299 14.99 29.67 30.74
CA ALA A 299 16.19 29.29 30.01
C ALA A 299 16.01 28.12 29.04
N GLY A 300 14.81 27.53 28.96
CA GLY A 300 14.52 26.35 28.13
C GLY A 300 15.19 25.07 28.65
N GLY A 301 15.31 24.92 29.96
CA GLY A 301 15.91 23.75 30.60
C GLY A 301 17.41 23.57 30.33
N THR A 302 17.90 22.36 30.63
CA THR A 302 19.28 21.97 30.36
C THR A 302 19.46 21.55 28.90
N ASN A 303 20.67 21.71 28.36
CA ASN A 303 21.02 21.19 27.04
C ASN A 303 21.45 19.71 27.12
N ASP A 304 22.00 19.14 26.03
CA ASP A 304 22.41 17.73 25.99
C ASP A 304 23.61 17.38 26.89
N LEU A 305 24.37 18.38 27.34
CA LEU A 305 25.49 18.22 28.25
C LEU A 305 25.11 18.55 29.69
N GLY A 306 24.04 19.32 29.93
CA GLY A 306 23.73 19.82 31.26
C GLY A 306 23.26 18.78 32.26
N THR A 307 23.74 18.93 33.51
CA THR A 307 23.33 18.14 34.67
C THR A 307 21.93 18.52 35.14
N LEU A 308 21.12 17.51 35.46
CA LEU A 308 19.84 17.68 36.14
C LEU A 308 19.96 17.55 37.67
N ARG A 309 21.12 17.11 38.18
CA ARG A 309 21.27 16.66 39.58
C ARG A 309 22.20 17.52 40.43
N ASN A 310 23.04 18.36 39.81
CA ASN A 310 24.04 19.18 40.48
C ASN A 310 24.00 20.64 40.01
N ILE A 311 22.82 21.26 40.04
CA ILE A 311 22.63 22.66 39.63
C ILE A 311 22.91 23.56 40.83
N LYS A 312 23.81 24.53 40.67
CA LYS A 312 24.30 25.36 41.78
C LYS A 312 23.72 26.76 41.72
N VAL A 313 23.34 27.30 42.88
CA VAL A 313 22.86 28.68 42.99
C VAL A 313 23.83 29.47 43.86
N TYR A 314 24.35 30.56 43.32
CA TYR A 314 25.26 31.47 44.00
C TYR A 314 24.57 32.81 44.27
N ARG A 315 24.77 33.34 45.47
CA ARG A 315 24.29 34.66 45.91
C ARG A 315 25.44 35.38 46.61
N HIS A 316 25.75 36.60 46.17
CA HIS A 316 26.92 37.35 46.67
C HIS A 316 28.21 36.50 46.66
N ASN A 317 28.44 35.75 45.58
CA ASN A 317 29.59 34.86 45.39
C ASN A 317 29.71 33.69 46.40
N LYS A 318 28.63 33.37 47.14
CA LYS A 318 28.55 32.21 48.04
C LYS A 318 27.54 31.19 47.52
N LEU A 319 27.86 29.91 47.63
CA LEU A 319 26.93 28.82 47.28
C LEU A 319 25.77 28.81 48.28
N VAL A 320 24.56 29.04 47.79
CA VAL A 320 23.33 29.02 48.60
C VAL A 320 22.78 27.62 48.70
N THR A 321 22.69 26.92 47.58
CA THR A 321 22.08 25.59 47.52
C THR A 321 22.48 24.84 46.24
N VAL A 322 22.25 23.52 46.27
CA VAL A 322 22.39 22.62 45.13
C VAL A 322 21.02 22.01 44.86
N VAL A 323 20.58 22.06 43.60
CA VAL A 323 19.26 21.61 43.16
C VAL A 323 19.38 20.29 42.41
N ASP A 324 18.59 19.31 42.84
CA ASP A 324 18.46 17.99 42.19
C ASP A 324 17.04 17.84 41.63
N ILE A 325 16.92 17.94 40.30
CA ILE A 325 15.63 17.84 39.61
C ILE A 325 15.09 16.40 39.69
N TYR A 326 15.94 15.38 39.81
CA TYR A 326 15.47 13.99 39.93
C TYR A 326 14.63 13.78 41.19
N ASP A 327 14.98 14.44 42.30
CA ASP A 327 14.21 14.37 43.54
C ASP A 327 12.82 15.00 43.39
N TYR A 328 12.69 16.03 42.56
CA TYR A 328 11.39 16.61 42.23
C TYR A 328 10.56 15.67 41.36
N ILE A 329 11.13 15.13 40.27
CA ILE A 329 10.41 14.30 39.30
C ILE A 329 9.96 12.97 39.92
N LEU A 330 10.81 12.35 40.74
CA LEU A 330 10.58 11.01 41.27
C LEU A 330 9.87 11.01 42.61
N ASN A 331 10.17 12.00 43.47
CA ASN A 331 9.70 12.02 44.86
C ASN A 331 8.80 13.23 45.18
N GLY A 332 8.58 14.15 44.24
CA GLY A 332 7.81 15.38 44.47
C GLY A 332 8.47 16.35 45.45
N LYS A 333 9.77 16.19 45.74
CA LYS A 333 10.48 17.01 46.72
C LYS A 333 11.06 18.26 46.06
N LEU A 334 10.76 19.43 46.61
CA LEU A 334 11.30 20.73 46.15
C LEU A 334 12.64 21.08 46.81
N THR A 335 13.42 20.08 47.22
CA THR A 335 14.69 20.27 47.93
C THR A 335 15.65 21.10 47.07
N GLY A 336 16.19 22.18 47.63
CA GLY A 336 17.08 23.10 46.91
C GLY A 336 16.38 24.07 45.96
N ASN A 337 15.08 23.92 45.66
CA ASN A 337 14.34 24.90 44.85
C ASN A 337 14.01 26.16 45.68
N VAL A 338 15.04 26.97 45.93
CA VAL A 338 14.96 28.19 46.72
C VAL A 338 14.38 29.35 45.91
N ARG A 339 13.79 30.33 46.62
CA ARG A 339 13.43 31.62 46.04
C ARG A 339 14.70 32.39 45.66
N LEU A 340 14.71 32.92 44.44
CA LEU A 340 15.80 33.70 43.91
C LEU A 340 15.76 35.13 44.46
N ALA A 341 16.94 35.74 44.55
CA ALA A 341 17.12 37.14 44.87
C ALA A 341 17.79 37.85 43.68
N ASP A 342 17.79 39.17 43.75
CA ASP A 342 18.43 39.99 42.74
C ASP A 342 19.93 39.68 42.64
N ASN A 343 20.43 39.57 41.41
CA ASN A 343 21.79 39.17 41.03
C ASN A 343 22.21 37.76 41.43
N ASP A 344 21.27 36.86 41.73
CA ASP A 344 21.59 35.43 41.88
C ASP A 344 22.15 34.85 40.56
N VAL A 345 23.12 33.94 40.68
CA VAL A 345 23.72 33.23 39.55
C VAL A 345 23.42 31.74 39.67
N ILE A 346 22.72 31.20 38.68
CA ILE A 346 22.42 29.78 38.54
C ILE A 346 23.42 29.20 37.55
N VAL A 347 24.20 28.22 38.00
CA VAL A 347 25.24 27.58 37.20
C VAL A 347 24.87 26.11 36.98
N VAL A 348 24.70 25.73 35.72
CA VAL A 348 24.48 24.34 35.29
C VAL A 348 25.79 23.80 34.71
N GLY A 349 26.36 22.79 35.37
CA GLY A 349 27.55 22.10 34.86
C GLY A 349 27.21 20.98 33.88
N PRO A 350 28.23 20.30 33.33
CA PRO A 350 28.03 19.07 32.57
C PRO A 350 27.53 17.93 33.46
N TYR A 351 26.87 16.94 32.87
CA TYR A 351 26.45 15.70 33.55
C TYR A 351 27.67 14.91 34.04
N ASP A 352 27.49 14.17 35.14
CA ASP A 352 28.54 13.32 35.71
C ASP A 352 28.56 11.91 35.12
N CYS A 353 27.39 11.26 35.02
CA CYS A 353 27.27 9.86 34.61
C CYS A 353 25.91 9.61 33.94
N LEU A 354 25.91 9.14 32.69
CA LEU A 354 24.73 8.71 31.95
C LEU A 354 24.75 7.20 31.74
N VAL A 355 23.67 6.56 32.15
CA VAL A 355 23.52 5.10 32.12
C VAL A 355 22.29 4.74 31.32
N THR A 356 22.45 3.79 30.41
CA THR A 356 21.33 3.27 29.61
C THR A 356 20.73 2.05 30.30
N ILE A 357 19.41 1.99 30.43
CA ILE A 357 18.70 0.77 30.82
C ILE A 357 17.66 0.38 29.77
N ALA A 358 17.72 -0.88 29.34
CA ALA A 358 16.86 -1.45 28.32
C ALA A 358 16.32 -2.83 28.74
N GLY A 359 15.36 -3.34 27.97
CA GLY A 359 14.73 -4.65 28.21
C GLY A 359 13.50 -4.57 29.10
N LYS A 360 13.31 -5.58 29.96
CA LYS A 360 12.11 -5.80 30.78
C LYS A 360 12.03 -4.91 32.04
N VAL A 361 12.07 -3.60 31.82
CA VAL A 361 11.85 -2.55 32.83
C VAL A 361 10.71 -1.64 32.41
N LYS A 362 10.04 -0.99 33.37
CA LYS A 362 8.84 -0.18 33.08
C LYS A 362 9.14 1.05 32.23
N ARG A 363 10.31 1.67 32.41
CA ARG A 363 10.73 2.90 31.70
C ARG A 363 12.14 2.76 31.13
N PRO A 364 12.32 2.07 29.98
CA PRO A 364 13.62 1.87 29.35
C PRO A 364 14.10 3.17 28.67
N MET A 365 15.10 3.83 29.24
CA MET A 365 15.63 5.15 28.82
C MET A 365 17.07 5.33 29.31
N ILE A 366 17.69 6.48 29.03
CA ILE A 366 18.95 6.90 29.66
C ILE A 366 18.64 7.67 30.95
N TYR A 367 19.40 7.42 32.01
CA TYR A 367 19.28 8.12 33.29
C TYR A 367 20.61 8.74 33.69
N GLU A 368 20.57 9.98 34.19
CA GLU A 368 21.67 10.62 34.88
C GLU A 368 21.80 10.08 36.31
N MET A 369 22.93 9.42 36.57
CA MET A 369 23.27 8.81 37.85
C MET A 369 24.36 9.64 38.55
N LYS A 370 24.43 9.53 39.88
CA LYS A 370 25.60 10.01 40.64
C LYS A 370 26.68 8.92 40.67
N LYS A 371 27.95 9.30 40.75
CA LYS A 371 29.11 8.36 40.75
C LYS A 371 29.06 7.28 41.84
N ASN A 372 28.28 7.49 42.90
CA ASN A 372 28.13 6.55 44.01
C ASN A 372 26.80 5.78 43.96
N GLU A 373 25.98 5.91 42.93
CA GLU A 373 24.71 5.19 42.85
C GLU A 373 24.89 3.77 42.30
N SER A 374 24.00 2.88 42.71
CA SER A 374 24.05 1.46 42.36
C SER A 374 22.97 1.07 41.34
N VAL A 375 23.07 -0.15 40.82
CA VAL A 375 22.07 -0.75 39.91
C VAL A 375 20.67 -0.68 40.49
N ASN A 376 20.51 -0.89 41.80
CA ASN A 376 19.22 -0.76 42.47
C ASN A 376 18.64 0.67 42.34
N SER A 377 19.48 1.69 42.36
CA SER A 377 19.03 3.09 42.19
C SER A 377 18.52 3.31 40.76
N LEU A 378 19.21 2.78 39.76
CA LEU A 378 18.77 2.84 38.37
C LEU A 378 17.46 2.06 38.15
N LEU A 379 17.32 0.88 38.77
CA LEU A 379 16.08 0.11 38.73
C LEU A 379 14.91 0.89 39.35
N LYS A 380 15.13 1.60 40.46
CA LYS A 380 14.12 2.49 41.05
C LYS A 380 13.75 3.64 40.09
N TYR A 381 14.74 4.28 39.48
CA TYR A 381 14.49 5.38 38.52
C TYR A 381 13.72 4.90 37.29
N SER A 382 14.00 3.70 36.81
CA SER A 382 13.25 3.07 35.71
C SER A 382 11.88 2.50 36.08
N GLY A 383 11.45 2.63 37.34
CA GLY A 383 10.14 2.15 37.83
C GLY A 383 10.10 0.65 38.16
N GLY A 384 11.26 -0.01 38.17
CA GLY A 384 11.44 -1.43 38.43
C GLY A 384 11.19 -2.32 37.21
N PHE A 385 11.16 -3.63 37.49
CA PHE A 385 10.94 -4.69 36.51
C PHE A 385 9.50 -4.73 35.97
N THR A 386 9.33 -5.19 34.73
CA THR A 386 8.02 -5.62 34.20
C THR A 386 7.63 -7.00 34.75
N GLY A 387 6.39 -7.42 34.55
CA GLY A 387 5.86 -8.68 35.12
C GLY A 387 6.56 -9.94 34.59
N ASP A 388 7.06 -9.90 33.37
CA ASP A 388 7.74 -10.97 32.63
C ASP A 388 9.27 -10.86 32.67
N ALA A 389 9.81 -9.99 33.53
CA ALA A 389 11.26 -9.79 33.66
C ALA A 389 11.93 -10.91 34.45
N TYR A 390 13.12 -11.30 34.04
CA TYR A 390 14.00 -12.14 34.85
C TYR A 390 14.66 -11.29 35.95
N LYS A 391 14.18 -11.43 37.19
CA LYS A 391 14.57 -10.55 38.32
C LYS A 391 15.86 -10.97 39.03
N LYS A 392 16.32 -12.22 38.83
CA LYS A 392 17.46 -12.79 39.57
C LYS A 392 18.81 -12.19 39.15
N SER A 393 18.94 -11.73 37.91
CA SER A 393 20.14 -11.05 37.48
C SER A 393 19.85 -10.05 36.36
N VAL A 394 20.71 -9.05 36.26
CA VAL A 394 20.74 -8.11 35.14
C VAL A 394 22.13 -8.12 34.50
N ARG A 395 22.17 -7.90 33.19
CA ARG A 395 23.43 -7.85 32.45
C ARG A 395 23.86 -6.41 32.27
N LEU A 396 25.09 -6.08 32.64
CA LEU A 396 25.69 -4.77 32.47
C LEU A 396 26.87 -4.87 31.49
N ASN A 397 26.87 -3.99 30.49
CA ASN A 397 27.97 -3.82 29.56
C ASN A 397 28.69 -2.50 29.86
N ARG A 398 29.96 -2.59 30.26
CA ARG A 398 30.83 -1.45 30.58
C ARG A 398 31.92 -1.29 29.54
N LYS A 399 32.26 -0.05 29.19
CA LYS A 399 33.42 0.28 28.35
C LYS A 399 34.60 0.64 29.26
N THR A 400 35.58 -0.25 29.41
CA THR A 400 36.73 -0.07 30.33
C THR A 400 37.89 0.70 29.70
N GLY A 401 37.63 1.48 28.65
CA GLY A 401 38.62 2.22 27.87
C GLY A 401 39.33 1.37 26.80
N ARG A 402 39.79 0.15 27.13
CA ARG A 402 40.46 -0.77 26.19
C ARG A 402 39.50 -1.78 25.55
N GLU A 403 38.62 -2.36 26.36
CA GLU A 403 37.72 -3.45 25.95
C GLU A 403 36.30 -3.22 26.52
N ARG A 404 35.36 -4.05 26.09
CA ARG A 404 34.02 -4.11 26.72
C ARG A 404 34.03 -5.22 27.76
N ALA A 405 33.62 -4.90 28.98
CA ALA A 405 33.39 -5.86 30.04
C ALA A 405 31.89 -6.15 30.17
N VAL A 406 31.53 -7.41 30.38
CA VAL A 406 30.15 -7.85 30.64
C VAL A 406 30.06 -8.38 32.05
N TYR A 407 29.18 -7.81 32.86
CA TYR A 407 28.91 -8.24 34.22
C TYR A 407 27.49 -8.81 34.31
N ASN A 408 27.36 -9.99 34.91
CA ASN A 408 26.07 -10.54 35.32
C ASN A 408 25.92 -10.23 36.80
N ILE A 409 25.07 -9.26 37.11
CA ILE A 409 24.88 -8.76 38.48
C ILE A 409 23.68 -9.49 39.04
N GLU A 410 23.86 -10.18 40.17
CA GLU A 410 22.78 -10.91 40.82
C GLU A 410 21.95 -10.01 41.74
N GLU A 411 20.74 -10.46 42.09
CA GLU A 411 19.77 -9.70 42.89
C GLU A 411 20.35 -9.16 44.21
N PHE A 412 21.19 -9.96 44.89
CA PHE A 412 21.83 -9.57 46.15
C PHE A 412 22.88 -8.45 45.97
N ASP A 413 23.50 -8.37 44.79
CA ASP A 413 24.55 -7.40 44.47
C ASP A 413 24.01 -6.09 43.89
N PHE A 414 22.71 -6.00 43.60
CA PHE A 414 22.11 -4.78 43.03
C PHE A 414 22.36 -3.53 43.89
N SER A 415 22.46 -3.70 45.21
CA SER A 415 22.65 -2.60 46.15
C SER A 415 24.10 -2.13 46.25
N SER A 416 25.06 -3.04 46.12
CA SER A 416 26.50 -2.80 46.29
C SER A 416 27.20 -2.43 44.98
N PHE A 417 26.72 -2.95 43.84
CA PHE A 417 27.34 -2.74 42.53
C PHE A 417 27.15 -1.31 42.02
N ARG A 418 28.25 -0.56 41.90
CA ARG A 418 28.28 0.84 41.45
C ARG A 418 28.29 0.96 39.93
N ILE A 419 27.59 1.98 39.42
CA ILE A 419 27.48 2.21 37.98
C ILE A 419 28.45 3.33 37.54
N ASP A 420 29.05 3.15 36.36
CA ASP A 420 29.96 4.12 35.73
C ASP A 420 29.32 4.76 34.50
N ASP A 421 29.89 5.90 34.08
CA ASP A 421 29.43 6.63 32.89
C ASP A 421 29.52 5.77 31.63
N GLY A 422 28.45 5.75 30.83
CA GLY A 422 28.36 4.96 29.62
C GLY A 422 28.01 3.49 29.81
N ASP A 423 27.70 3.05 31.03
CA ASP A 423 27.19 1.72 31.30
C ASP A 423 25.84 1.47 30.59
N SER A 424 25.68 0.24 30.10
CA SER A 424 24.44 -0.21 29.47
C SER A 424 23.93 -1.46 30.17
N ILE A 425 22.79 -1.33 30.85
CA ILE A 425 22.12 -2.43 31.54
C ILE A 425 20.98 -2.97 30.69
N SER A 426 20.93 -4.29 30.52
CA SER A 426 19.84 -5.00 29.86
C SER A 426 19.19 -5.99 30.82
N VAL A 427 17.85 -5.93 30.89
CA VAL A 427 17.04 -6.88 31.65
C VAL A 427 16.34 -7.85 30.71
N ASP A 428 16.64 -9.13 30.87
CA ASP A 428 16.08 -10.20 30.05
C ASP A 428 14.67 -10.61 30.51
N SER A 429 13.93 -11.30 29.65
CA SER A 429 12.63 -11.92 29.99
C SER A 429 12.83 -13.24 30.73
N ILE A 430 11.84 -13.66 31.52
CA ILE A 430 11.76 -15.05 31.97
C ILE A 430 11.69 -15.99 30.76
N LEU A 431 12.24 -17.20 30.90
CA LEU A 431 12.13 -18.22 29.87
C LEU A 431 10.64 -18.59 29.67
N PRO A 432 10.17 -18.79 28.44
CA PRO A 432 8.82 -19.29 28.17
C PRO A 432 8.76 -20.81 28.45
N ARG A 433 9.13 -21.20 29.67
CA ARG A 433 9.12 -22.57 30.16
C ARG A 433 8.21 -22.61 31.37
N TYR A 434 7.27 -23.53 31.35
CA TYR A 434 6.52 -23.88 32.53
C TYR A 434 7.36 -24.89 33.31
N ALA A 435 7.59 -24.62 34.59
CA ALA A 435 8.06 -25.67 35.47
C ALA A 435 6.89 -26.64 35.72
N ASN A 436 7.17 -27.88 36.11
CA ASN A 436 6.17 -28.82 36.64
C ASN A 436 4.94 -29.05 35.74
N THR A 437 5.14 -29.18 34.43
CA THR A 437 4.04 -29.48 33.49
C THR A 437 4.17 -30.83 32.81
N VAL A 438 3.02 -31.42 32.51
CA VAL A 438 2.84 -32.56 31.60
C VAL A 438 1.79 -32.20 30.58
N GLU A 439 1.90 -32.75 29.36
CA GLU A 439 0.97 -32.46 28.28
C GLU A 439 0.25 -33.73 27.85
N VAL A 440 -1.06 -33.63 27.63
CA VAL A 440 -1.85 -34.70 27.00
C VAL A 440 -2.46 -34.19 25.70
N LYS A 441 -2.24 -34.95 24.62
CA LYS A 441 -2.67 -34.64 23.26
C LYS A 441 -3.50 -35.78 22.67
N GLY A 442 -4.34 -35.42 21.70
CA GLY A 442 -5.10 -36.38 20.91
C GLY A 442 -6.46 -36.69 21.53
N ALA A 443 -6.85 -37.96 21.54
CA ALA A 443 -8.21 -38.43 21.75
C ALA A 443 -8.67 -38.43 23.23
N VAL A 444 -8.52 -37.31 23.92
CA VAL A 444 -9.04 -37.03 25.27
C VAL A 444 -10.04 -35.87 25.23
N PHE A 445 -10.95 -35.79 26.21
CA PHE A 445 -11.96 -34.72 26.23
C PHE A 445 -11.36 -33.34 26.44
N ARG A 446 -10.29 -33.23 27.25
CA ARG A 446 -9.58 -31.97 27.50
C ARG A 446 -8.08 -32.09 27.22
N PRO A 447 -7.66 -32.00 25.95
CA PRO A 447 -6.24 -31.96 25.63
C PRO A 447 -5.62 -30.64 26.13
N GLY A 448 -4.37 -30.69 26.59
CA GLY A 448 -3.69 -29.51 27.08
C GLY A 448 -2.55 -29.79 28.05
N MET A 449 -2.07 -28.70 28.66
CA MET A 449 -1.02 -28.72 29.68
C MET A 449 -1.64 -28.83 31.07
N TYR A 450 -1.13 -29.75 31.88
CA TYR A 450 -1.56 -30.00 33.24
C TYR A 450 -0.40 -29.83 34.22
N ASN A 451 -0.73 -29.43 35.44
CA ASN A 451 0.22 -29.26 36.53
C ASN A 451 0.63 -30.63 37.09
N LEU A 452 1.91 -30.99 36.96
CA LEU A 452 2.51 -32.17 37.59
C LEU A 452 2.68 -31.92 39.09
N GLY A 453 2.02 -32.72 39.92
CA GLY A 453 2.02 -32.56 41.37
C GLY A 453 1.31 -33.73 42.07
N GLU A 454 0.79 -33.50 43.28
CA GLU A 454 0.15 -34.57 44.05
C GLU A 454 -1.08 -35.17 43.36
N GLN A 455 -1.88 -34.34 42.67
CA GLN A 455 -3.12 -34.76 42.01
C GLN A 455 -2.91 -35.40 40.63
N ILE A 456 -1.87 -34.98 39.90
CA ILE A 456 -1.52 -35.48 38.58
C ILE A 456 -0.06 -35.90 38.63
N ASN A 457 0.17 -37.20 38.80
CA ASN A 457 1.51 -37.79 38.96
C ASN A 457 1.72 -39.05 38.09
N SER A 458 0.69 -39.51 37.40
CA SER A 458 0.68 -40.74 36.61
C SER A 458 -0.16 -40.61 35.35
N VAL A 459 0.01 -41.55 34.41
CA VAL A 459 -0.79 -41.56 33.16
C VAL A 459 -2.28 -41.66 33.47
N ARG A 460 -2.69 -42.52 34.40
CA ARG A 460 -4.11 -42.64 34.79
C ARG A 460 -4.65 -41.31 35.32
N THR A 461 -3.97 -40.72 36.30
CA THR A 461 -4.43 -39.46 36.93
C THR A 461 -4.49 -38.31 35.92
N LEU A 462 -3.54 -38.23 34.98
CA LEU A 462 -3.57 -37.26 33.88
C LEU A 462 -4.78 -37.46 32.95
N VAL A 463 -5.07 -38.70 32.56
CA VAL A 463 -6.21 -39.00 31.67
C VAL A 463 -7.55 -38.77 32.39
N GLU A 464 -7.66 -39.09 33.67
CA GLU A 464 -8.85 -38.80 34.49
C GLU A 464 -9.10 -37.29 34.62
N HIS A 465 -8.06 -36.49 34.87
CA HIS A 465 -8.18 -35.03 34.91
C HIS A 465 -8.44 -34.40 33.53
N ALA A 466 -8.10 -35.12 32.46
CA ALA A 466 -8.49 -34.78 31.09
C ALA A 466 -9.93 -35.19 30.73
N GLU A 467 -10.75 -35.55 31.73
CA GLU A 467 -12.12 -36.06 31.63
C GLU A 467 -12.24 -37.41 30.89
N GLY A 468 -11.14 -38.15 30.77
CA GLY A 468 -11.11 -39.47 30.15
C GLY A 468 -10.82 -39.47 28.64
N LEU A 469 -10.92 -40.65 28.05
CA LEU A 469 -10.70 -40.89 26.62
C LEU A 469 -11.99 -40.64 25.84
N THR A 470 -11.86 -40.04 24.66
CA THR A 470 -12.96 -39.93 23.70
C THR A 470 -13.31 -41.28 23.08
N GLU A 471 -14.53 -41.43 22.54
CA GLU A 471 -15.01 -42.67 21.90
C GLU A 471 -14.12 -43.11 20.71
N GLU A 472 -13.47 -42.16 20.06
CA GLU A 472 -12.60 -42.37 18.90
C GLU A 472 -11.15 -42.74 19.28
N ALA A 473 -10.82 -42.78 20.58
CA ALA A 473 -9.47 -43.08 21.04
C ALA A 473 -9.01 -44.49 20.62
N PHE A 474 -7.78 -44.57 20.12
CA PHE A 474 -7.09 -45.83 19.93
C PHE A 474 -6.47 -46.27 21.26
N THR A 475 -7.24 -47.04 22.02
CA THR A 475 -6.93 -47.36 23.42
C THR A 475 -5.82 -48.39 23.59
N ASN A 476 -5.50 -49.17 22.55
CA ASN A 476 -4.52 -50.27 22.62
C ASN A 476 -3.07 -49.78 22.64
N ARG A 477 -2.80 -48.53 22.23
CA ARG A 477 -1.45 -47.98 22.24
C ARG A 477 -1.47 -46.45 22.19
N ALA A 478 -0.86 -45.82 23.18
CA ALA A 478 -0.40 -44.44 23.11
C ALA A 478 1.11 -44.35 23.11
N VAL A 479 1.57 -43.15 22.79
CA VAL A 479 2.97 -42.79 22.71
C VAL A 479 3.21 -41.67 23.70
N MET A 480 4.10 -41.87 24.66
CA MET A 480 4.56 -40.81 25.55
C MET A 480 5.98 -40.41 25.13
N HIS A 481 6.15 -39.14 24.79
CA HIS A 481 7.46 -38.54 24.57
C HIS A 481 8.00 -38.04 25.90
N ARG A 482 9.14 -38.58 26.31
CA ARG A 482 9.80 -38.25 27.57
C ARG A 482 11.18 -37.67 27.29
N MET A 483 11.52 -36.59 27.98
CA MET A 483 12.84 -35.99 27.87
C MET A 483 13.80 -36.64 28.87
N LYS A 484 14.92 -37.18 28.38
CA LYS A 484 16.00 -37.74 29.20
C LYS A 484 16.85 -36.63 29.84
N SER A 485 17.71 -37.01 30.79
CA SER A 485 18.63 -36.10 31.46
C SER A 485 19.63 -35.42 30.50
N ASP A 486 19.95 -36.07 29.38
CA ASP A 486 20.78 -35.53 28.29
C ASP A 486 20.00 -34.65 27.29
N ARG A 487 18.71 -34.40 27.56
CA ARG A 487 17.75 -33.68 26.70
C ARG A 487 17.38 -34.37 25.39
N SER A 488 17.76 -35.63 25.19
CA SER A 488 17.22 -36.45 24.09
C SER A 488 15.77 -36.86 24.38
N LEU A 489 14.97 -37.04 23.34
CA LEU A 489 13.60 -37.55 23.46
C LEU A 489 13.60 -39.07 23.38
N GLU A 490 12.96 -39.72 24.35
CA GLU A 490 12.63 -41.13 24.29
C GLU A 490 11.13 -41.33 24.06
N VAL A 491 10.80 -42.39 23.35
CA VAL A 491 9.42 -42.81 23.12
C VAL A 491 9.10 -43.97 24.07
N VAL A 492 8.17 -43.74 24.98
CA VAL A 492 7.63 -44.77 25.86
C VAL A 492 6.27 -45.21 25.29
N SER A 493 6.14 -46.50 24.99
CA SER A 493 4.85 -47.07 24.57
C SER A 493 3.96 -47.26 25.79
N VAL A 494 2.72 -46.80 25.71
CA VAL A 494 1.77 -46.80 26.84
C VAL A 494 0.51 -47.58 26.45
N ASP A 495 0.15 -48.60 27.23
CA ASP A 495 -1.13 -49.31 27.09
C ASP A 495 -2.21 -48.62 27.93
N ILE A 496 -2.92 -47.68 27.32
CA ILE A 496 -3.91 -46.87 28.03
C ILE A 496 -5.10 -47.71 28.48
N ALA A 497 -5.59 -48.61 27.61
CA ALA A 497 -6.70 -49.49 27.95
C ALA A 497 -6.38 -50.33 29.19
N GLY A 498 -5.15 -50.88 29.25
CA GLY A 498 -4.69 -51.64 30.39
C GLY A 498 -4.56 -50.80 31.66
N ILE A 499 -4.00 -49.59 31.56
CA ILE A 499 -3.81 -48.68 32.70
C ILE A 499 -5.16 -48.20 33.26
N MET A 500 -6.10 -47.78 32.41
CA MET A 500 -7.42 -47.28 32.85
C MET A 500 -8.28 -48.39 33.45
N ASN A 501 -8.19 -49.62 32.94
CA ASN A 501 -8.93 -50.77 33.47
C ASN A 501 -8.21 -51.53 34.60
N GLY A 502 -7.05 -51.04 35.05
CA GLY A 502 -6.26 -51.66 36.12
C GLY A 502 -5.59 -52.99 35.78
N LYS A 503 -5.51 -53.37 34.49
CA LYS A 503 -4.83 -54.60 34.03
C LYS A 503 -3.31 -54.43 33.92
N THR A 504 -2.86 -53.20 33.64
CA THR A 504 -1.44 -52.85 33.45
C THR A 504 -1.02 -51.86 34.55
N PRO A 505 0.20 -51.97 35.13
CA PRO A 505 0.71 -50.99 36.09
C PRO A 505 0.73 -49.58 35.51
N ASP A 506 0.37 -48.60 36.34
CA ASP A 506 0.37 -47.19 35.94
C ASP A 506 1.80 -46.65 35.82
N ILE A 507 1.99 -45.67 34.93
CA ILE A 507 3.31 -45.11 34.61
C ILE A 507 3.44 -43.75 35.30
N PRO A 508 4.45 -43.55 36.17
CA PRO A 508 4.68 -42.25 36.80
C PRO A 508 5.13 -41.24 35.75
N LEU A 509 4.55 -40.04 35.80
CA LEU A 509 4.88 -38.93 34.91
C LEU A 509 6.10 -38.15 35.41
N LYS A 510 6.84 -37.58 34.45
CA LYS A 510 7.98 -36.70 34.69
C LYS A 510 7.73 -35.34 34.04
N GLU A 511 8.47 -34.35 34.50
CA GLU A 511 8.39 -32.99 33.96
C GLU A 511 8.67 -32.98 32.45
N ASN A 512 7.79 -32.34 31.69
CA ASN A 512 7.78 -32.26 30.23
C ASN A 512 7.42 -33.57 29.48
N ASP A 513 6.83 -34.55 30.15
CA ASP A 513 6.24 -35.68 29.43
C ASP A 513 5.06 -35.22 28.57
N VAL A 514 5.01 -35.70 27.33
CA VAL A 514 3.92 -35.46 26.39
C VAL A 514 3.26 -36.79 26.05
N LEU A 515 2.07 -37.04 26.59
CA LEU A 515 1.25 -38.21 26.28
C LEU A 515 0.40 -37.94 25.04
N PHE A 516 0.66 -38.65 23.95
CA PHE A 516 -0.13 -38.60 22.72
C PHE A 516 -1.01 -39.84 22.59
N ILE A 517 -2.32 -39.60 22.55
CA ILE A 517 -3.35 -40.62 22.39
C ILE A 517 -3.92 -40.51 20.97
N PRO A 518 -3.53 -41.40 20.04
CA PRO A 518 -4.04 -41.34 18.68
C PRO A 518 -5.54 -41.64 18.63
N THR A 519 -6.23 -41.07 17.65
CA THR A 519 -7.57 -41.54 17.28
C THR A 519 -7.44 -42.82 16.46
N ARG A 520 -8.52 -43.62 16.36
CA ARG A 520 -8.57 -44.81 15.50
C ARG A 520 -8.41 -44.48 13.99
N GLN A 521 -8.33 -43.19 13.63
CA GLN A 521 -8.60 -42.67 12.29
C GLN A 521 -7.38 -42.22 11.47
N GLU A 522 -6.12 -42.45 11.86
CA GLU A 522 -4.99 -42.28 10.91
C GLU A 522 -5.08 -43.24 9.69
N LYS A 523 -6.13 -44.08 9.59
CA LYS A 523 -6.46 -44.92 8.44
C LYS A 523 -7.75 -44.56 7.70
N ILE A 524 -8.42 -43.44 8.01
CA ILE A 524 -9.49 -42.92 7.16
C ILE A 524 -8.85 -41.88 6.23
N VAL A 525 -8.23 -42.37 5.14
CA VAL A 525 -8.15 -41.54 3.93
C VAL A 525 -9.59 -41.16 3.62
N GLU A 526 -9.91 -39.87 3.58
CA GLU A 526 -11.24 -39.38 3.19
C GLU A 526 -11.69 -40.15 1.94
N ARG A 527 -12.60 -41.10 2.13
CA ARG A 527 -13.15 -41.91 1.05
C ARG A 527 -14.07 -40.96 0.31
N THR A 528 -13.82 -40.76 -0.98
CA THR A 528 -14.59 -39.80 -1.78
C THR A 528 -15.24 -40.51 -2.96
N LEU A 529 -16.30 -39.94 -3.51
CA LEU A 529 -16.90 -40.31 -4.78
C LEU A 529 -16.81 -39.12 -5.73
N THR A 530 -16.71 -39.36 -7.03
CA THR A 530 -16.68 -38.29 -8.04
C THR A 530 -17.82 -38.46 -9.02
N ILE A 531 -18.57 -37.39 -9.28
CA ILE A 531 -19.61 -37.35 -10.32
C ILE A 531 -19.32 -36.24 -11.33
N ARG A 532 -19.38 -36.57 -12.62
CA ARG A 532 -19.08 -35.66 -13.73
C ARG A 532 -20.13 -35.74 -14.83
N GLY A 533 -20.21 -34.67 -15.61
CA GLY A 533 -21.08 -34.56 -16.77
C GLY A 533 -22.42 -33.92 -16.42
N GLU A 534 -23.50 -34.46 -16.99
CA GLU A 534 -24.83 -33.83 -17.01
C GLU A 534 -25.64 -34.04 -15.72
N VAL A 535 -25.15 -33.44 -14.63
CA VAL A 535 -25.82 -33.31 -13.33
C VAL A 535 -25.84 -31.85 -12.88
N GLN A 536 -26.74 -31.49 -11.97
CA GLN A 536 -26.84 -30.10 -11.48
C GLN A 536 -25.59 -29.64 -10.72
N TYR A 537 -24.99 -30.53 -9.91
CA TYR A 537 -23.82 -30.25 -9.09
C TYR A 537 -22.73 -31.30 -9.32
N PRO A 538 -21.95 -31.20 -10.41
CA PRO A 538 -20.81 -32.09 -10.63
C PRO A 538 -19.70 -31.78 -9.62
N GLY A 539 -19.06 -32.80 -9.07
CA GLY A 539 -18.05 -32.59 -8.03
C GLY A 539 -17.55 -33.86 -7.35
N VAL A 540 -16.77 -33.63 -6.29
CA VAL A 540 -16.26 -34.67 -5.40
C VAL A 540 -17.06 -34.62 -4.11
N TYR A 541 -17.57 -35.77 -3.68
CA TYR A 541 -18.42 -35.93 -2.52
C TYR A 541 -17.77 -36.88 -1.52
N GLN A 542 -18.12 -36.75 -0.25
CA GLN A 542 -17.69 -37.69 0.77
C GLN A 542 -18.49 -38.99 0.62
N TYR A 543 -17.78 -40.12 0.62
CA TYR A 543 -18.41 -41.44 0.49
C TYR A 543 -19.09 -41.85 1.80
N ALA A 544 -20.33 -42.31 1.71
CA ALA A 544 -21.04 -42.95 2.80
C ALA A 544 -21.12 -44.48 2.59
N ASP A 545 -21.01 -45.27 3.67
CA ASP A 545 -21.17 -46.72 3.56
C ASP A 545 -22.58 -47.09 3.08
N ASN A 546 -22.66 -47.99 2.09
CA ASN A 546 -23.89 -48.41 1.37
C ASN A 546 -24.52 -47.38 0.42
N GLU A 547 -23.79 -46.33 0.05
CA GLU A 547 -24.26 -45.35 -0.94
C GLU A 547 -24.49 -45.97 -2.32
N THR A 548 -25.67 -45.72 -2.89
CA THR A 548 -26.07 -46.22 -4.21
C THR A 548 -25.82 -45.17 -5.30
N LEU A 549 -25.77 -45.60 -6.56
CA LEU A 549 -25.66 -44.68 -7.70
C LEU A 549 -26.82 -43.67 -7.73
N GLU A 550 -28.03 -44.13 -7.41
CA GLU A 550 -29.25 -43.32 -7.39
C GLU A 550 -29.18 -42.23 -6.32
N ASP A 551 -28.78 -42.60 -5.10
CA ASP A 551 -28.59 -41.65 -4.00
C ASP A 551 -27.53 -40.61 -4.34
N PHE A 552 -26.45 -41.05 -4.99
CA PHE A 552 -25.35 -40.17 -5.36
C PHE A 552 -25.74 -39.18 -6.47
N VAL A 553 -26.50 -39.62 -7.47
CA VAL A 553 -27.07 -38.73 -8.50
C VAL A 553 -28.05 -37.74 -7.88
N LEU A 554 -28.84 -38.16 -6.90
CA LEU A 554 -29.75 -37.28 -6.17
C LEU A 554 -29.01 -36.22 -5.34
N GLN A 555 -27.93 -36.60 -4.65
CA GLN A 555 -27.04 -35.65 -3.94
C GLN A 555 -26.39 -34.63 -4.88
N ALA A 556 -26.11 -35.04 -6.12
CA ALA A 556 -25.65 -34.17 -7.19
C ALA A 556 -26.75 -33.26 -7.77
N GLY A 557 -27.93 -33.21 -7.14
CA GLY A 557 -29.07 -32.40 -7.55
C GLY A 557 -29.88 -32.98 -8.70
N GLY A 558 -29.66 -34.26 -9.04
CA GLY A 558 -30.31 -34.93 -10.15
C GLY A 558 -29.66 -34.68 -11.51
N LEU A 559 -30.21 -35.34 -12.53
CA LEU A 559 -29.78 -35.21 -13.92
C LEU A 559 -30.23 -33.86 -14.52
N THR A 560 -29.43 -33.29 -15.43
CA THR A 560 -29.89 -32.17 -16.25
C THR A 560 -30.82 -32.66 -17.37
N ASP A 561 -31.56 -31.75 -18.00
CA ASP A 561 -32.40 -32.03 -19.18
C ASP A 561 -31.59 -32.50 -20.41
N LYS A 562 -30.28 -32.25 -20.40
CA LYS A 562 -29.34 -32.65 -21.45
C LYS A 562 -28.79 -34.06 -21.24
N ALA A 563 -28.99 -34.66 -20.06
CA ALA A 563 -28.38 -35.93 -19.69
C ALA A 563 -28.87 -37.11 -20.54
N SER A 564 -27.95 -38.02 -20.86
CA SER A 564 -28.26 -39.32 -21.46
C SER A 564 -28.64 -40.31 -20.38
N THR A 565 -29.92 -40.67 -20.33
CA THR A 565 -30.48 -41.69 -19.44
C THR A 565 -29.96 -43.11 -19.72
N VAL A 566 -29.44 -43.38 -20.91
CA VAL A 566 -29.02 -44.74 -21.33
C VAL A 566 -27.51 -45.01 -21.24
N ASN A 567 -26.72 -44.04 -20.79
CA ASN A 567 -25.26 -44.15 -20.83
C ASN A 567 -24.59 -43.48 -19.61
N VAL A 568 -24.78 -44.11 -18.46
CA VAL A 568 -24.13 -43.73 -17.20
C VAL A 568 -22.99 -44.70 -16.92
N MET A 569 -21.77 -44.18 -16.87
CA MET A 569 -20.58 -45.00 -16.69
C MET A 569 -20.07 -44.87 -15.26
N VAL A 570 -19.84 -45.99 -14.58
CA VAL A 570 -19.15 -46.02 -13.29
C VAL A 570 -17.79 -46.68 -13.48
N SER A 571 -16.72 -45.93 -13.25
CA SER A 571 -15.34 -46.42 -13.31
C SER A 571 -14.82 -46.68 -11.90
N ARG A 572 -14.52 -47.95 -11.63
CA ARG A 572 -14.02 -48.45 -10.35
C ARG A 572 -12.56 -48.85 -10.46
N ARG A 573 -11.70 -48.28 -9.62
CA ARG A 573 -10.30 -48.71 -9.51
C ARG A 573 -10.19 -50.18 -9.09
N VAL A 574 -9.26 -50.93 -9.66
CA VAL A 574 -8.94 -52.29 -9.20
C VAL A 574 -7.92 -52.17 -8.06
N MET A 575 -8.25 -52.68 -6.88
CA MET A 575 -7.38 -52.68 -5.71
C MET A 575 -7.19 -54.12 -5.23
N ASP A 576 -6.02 -54.70 -5.52
CA ASP A 576 -5.61 -55.98 -4.96
C ASP A 576 -4.41 -55.76 -4.02
N ALA A 577 -4.69 -55.68 -2.72
CA ALA A 577 -3.69 -55.46 -1.69
C ALA A 577 -2.72 -56.65 -1.50
N LYS A 578 -2.95 -57.78 -2.18
CA LYS A 578 -2.12 -58.99 -2.15
C LYS A 578 -1.45 -59.30 -3.50
N ALA A 579 -1.63 -58.44 -4.51
CA ALA A 579 -1.02 -58.64 -5.81
C ALA A 579 0.51 -58.56 -5.73
N LEU A 580 1.18 -59.62 -6.19
CA LEU A 580 2.65 -59.69 -6.25
C LEU A 580 3.21 -59.12 -7.57
N ARG A 581 2.34 -58.74 -8.52
CA ARG A 581 2.67 -58.11 -9.80
C ARG A 581 1.59 -57.10 -10.19
N PRO A 582 1.94 -55.99 -10.88
CA PRO A 582 0.94 -55.05 -11.40
C PRO A 582 0.12 -55.73 -12.51
N ASP A 583 -1.19 -55.78 -12.33
CA ASP A 583 -2.13 -56.18 -13.38
C ASP A 583 -2.23 -55.05 -14.43
N SER A 584 -2.48 -55.41 -15.69
CA SER A 584 -2.68 -54.45 -16.78
C SER A 584 -4.03 -53.73 -16.70
N VAL A 585 -4.99 -54.28 -15.95
CA VAL A 585 -6.32 -53.70 -15.75
C VAL A 585 -6.32 -52.79 -14.52
N ILE A 586 -6.26 -51.48 -14.75
CA ILE A 586 -6.23 -50.46 -13.70
C ILE A 586 -7.63 -50.06 -13.18
N ALA A 587 -8.69 -50.29 -13.98
CA ALA A 587 -10.06 -49.96 -13.63
C ALA A 587 -11.08 -50.87 -14.34
N LYS A 588 -12.19 -51.16 -13.66
CA LYS A 588 -13.38 -51.81 -14.21
C LYS A 588 -14.44 -50.75 -14.51
N THR A 589 -15.07 -50.81 -15.67
CA THR A 589 -16.11 -49.85 -16.06
C THR A 589 -17.46 -50.57 -16.15
N TYR A 590 -18.47 -50.01 -15.51
CA TYR A 590 -19.86 -50.46 -15.55
C TYR A 590 -20.67 -49.44 -16.35
N THR A 591 -21.46 -49.88 -17.32
CA THR A 591 -22.37 -49.00 -18.07
C THR A 591 -23.79 -49.33 -17.65
N LEU A 592 -24.54 -48.32 -17.21
CA LEU A 592 -25.85 -48.43 -16.59
C LEU A 592 -26.83 -47.46 -17.26
N SER A 593 -28.11 -47.84 -17.29
CA SER A 593 -29.22 -47.01 -17.75
C SER A 593 -30.01 -46.49 -16.55
N LEU A 594 -30.22 -45.18 -16.44
CA LEU A 594 -31.08 -44.50 -15.47
C LEU A 594 -32.38 -44.02 -16.12
N LYS A 595 -33.54 -44.20 -15.50
CA LYS A 595 -34.80 -43.56 -15.89
C LYS A 595 -35.43 -42.92 -14.66
N ASP A 596 -35.81 -41.66 -14.76
CA ASP A 596 -36.41 -40.88 -13.67
C ASP A 596 -35.58 -40.92 -12.36
N GLY A 597 -34.25 -41.04 -12.47
CA GLY A 597 -33.33 -41.14 -11.33
C GLY A 597 -33.08 -42.56 -10.81
N PHE A 598 -33.65 -43.61 -11.42
CA PHE A 598 -33.51 -45.01 -10.99
C PHE A 598 -32.79 -45.88 -12.04
N VAL A 599 -31.94 -46.82 -11.62
CA VAL A 599 -31.27 -47.78 -12.53
C VAL A 599 -32.27 -48.82 -13.06
N ILE A 600 -32.35 -49.00 -14.38
CA ILE A 600 -33.29 -49.94 -15.01
C ILE A 600 -32.63 -51.23 -15.52
N ASP A 601 -31.39 -51.17 -16.02
CA ASP A 601 -30.74 -52.33 -16.65
C ASP A 601 -29.78 -53.09 -15.73
N GLY A 602 -30.35 -53.77 -14.71
CA GLY A 602 -29.77 -55.04 -14.24
C GLY A 602 -29.15 -55.14 -12.84
N THR A 603 -29.37 -54.19 -11.93
CA THR A 603 -29.45 -54.43 -10.46
C THR A 603 -29.88 -53.12 -9.78
N PRO A 604 -31.15 -52.98 -9.34
CA PRO A 604 -31.53 -51.88 -8.47
C PRO A 604 -30.61 -51.79 -7.26
N GLY A 605 -30.08 -50.61 -6.94
CA GLY A 605 -29.16 -50.41 -5.81
C GLY A 605 -27.71 -50.78 -6.10
N PHE A 606 -27.18 -50.38 -7.26
CA PHE A 606 -25.75 -50.50 -7.56
C PHE A 606 -24.95 -49.72 -6.51
N LYS A 607 -24.29 -50.46 -5.61
CA LYS A 607 -23.50 -49.87 -4.52
C LYS A 607 -22.18 -49.33 -5.05
N LEU A 608 -21.95 -48.04 -4.80
CA LEU A 608 -20.69 -47.39 -5.07
C LEU A 608 -19.64 -47.86 -4.05
N MET A 609 -18.39 -47.85 -4.48
CA MET A 609 -17.24 -48.11 -3.63
C MET A 609 -16.41 -46.84 -3.50
N PRO A 610 -15.59 -46.72 -2.45
CA PRO A 610 -14.70 -45.59 -2.29
C PRO A 610 -13.93 -45.32 -3.58
N PHE A 611 -13.99 -44.07 -4.02
CA PHE A 611 -13.34 -43.52 -5.19
C PHE A 611 -13.83 -43.99 -6.54
N ASP A 612 -15.06 -44.50 -6.61
CA ASP A 612 -15.74 -44.66 -7.89
C ASP A 612 -15.95 -43.29 -8.57
N GLU A 613 -15.80 -43.29 -9.89
CA GLU A 613 -16.09 -42.13 -10.74
C GLU A 613 -17.33 -42.41 -11.60
N VAL A 614 -18.37 -41.62 -11.38
CA VAL A 614 -19.64 -41.65 -12.11
C VAL A 614 -19.62 -40.59 -13.21
N MET A 615 -19.81 -41.00 -14.45
CA MET A 615 -19.83 -40.13 -15.63
C MET A 615 -21.18 -40.20 -16.33
N ILE A 616 -21.86 -39.06 -16.42
CA ILE A 616 -23.17 -38.93 -17.06
C ILE A 616 -23.01 -38.11 -18.33
N ARG A 617 -23.14 -38.76 -19.49
CA ARG A 617 -22.92 -38.12 -20.80
C ARG A 617 -24.11 -37.27 -21.22
N GLN A 618 -23.88 -36.29 -22.08
CA GLN A 618 -24.94 -35.57 -22.78
C GLN A 618 -25.63 -36.46 -23.82
N SER A 619 -26.95 -36.36 -23.91
CA SER A 619 -27.76 -37.03 -24.92
C SER A 619 -27.40 -36.50 -26.32
N PRO A 620 -26.99 -37.36 -27.26
CA PRO A 620 -26.72 -36.96 -28.65
C PRO A 620 -27.94 -36.38 -29.38
N ALA A 621 -29.15 -36.70 -28.91
CA ALA A 621 -30.40 -36.18 -29.45
C ALA A 621 -30.73 -34.76 -28.95
N TYR A 622 -30.07 -34.28 -27.90
CA TYR A 622 -30.31 -32.96 -27.34
C TYR A 622 -29.69 -31.87 -28.23
N VAL A 623 -30.51 -30.92 -28.64
CA VAL A 623 -30.10 -29.72 -29.39
C VAL A 623 -30.88 -28.55 -28.83
N GLU A 624 -30.19 -27.46 -28.48
CA GLU A 624 -30.87 -26.23 -28.09
C GLU A 624 -31.63 -25.64 -29.29
N GLN A 625 -32.77 -25.02 -29.01
CA GLN A 625 -33.59 -24.39 -30.04
C GLN A 625 -32.79 -23.27 -30.73
N GLN A 626 -32.68 -23.35 -32.06
CA GLN A 626 -31.96 -22.37 -32.87
C GLN A 626 -32.94 -21.48 -33.65
N ASN A 627 -32.64 -20.19 -33.77
CA ASN A 627 -33.45 -19.17 -34.41
C ASN A 627 -32.64 -18.37 -35.46
N VAL A 628 -33.35 -17.95 -36.50
CA VAL A 628 -32.87 -17.08 -37.58
C VAL A 628 -33.83 -15.92 -37.78
N SER A 629 -33.39 -14.86 -38.44
CA SER A 629 -34.24 -13.69 -38.71
C SER A 629 -34.30 -13.35 -40.19
N ILE A 630 -35.43 -12.80 -40.64
CA ILE A 630 -35.61 -12.26 -41.99
C ILE A 630 -36.14 -10.83 -41.88
N THR A 631 -35.55 -9.91 -42.63
CA THR A 631 -35.81 -8.46 -42.54
C THR A 631 -35.78 -7.80 -43.92
N GLY A 632 -36.44 -6.65 -44.03
CA GLY A 632 -36.56 -5.88 -45.27
C GLY A 632 -37.88 -6.16 -46.00
N GLU A 633 -37.83 -6.21 -47.33
CA GLU A 633 -38.99 -6.28 -48.22
C GLU A 633 -39.55 -7.71 -48.36
N VAL A 634 -40.19 -8.19 -47.29
CA VAL A 634 -40.84 -9.51 -47.18
C VAL A 634 -42.22 -9.40 -46.53
N MET A 635 -43.10 -10.36 -46.82
CA MET A 635 -44.48 -10.33 -46.31
C MET A 635 -44.53 -10.37 -44.78
N PHE A 636 -43.71 -11.21 -44.15
CA PHE A 636 -43.63 -11.34 -42.69
C PHE A 636 -42.18 -11.32 -42.20
N ALA A 637 -41.66 -10.12 -41.90
CA ALA A 637 -40.36 -9.96 -41.26
C ALA A 637 -40.41 -10.39 -39.79
N GLY A 638 -39.35 -11.02 -39.28
CA GLY A 638 -39.32 -11.50 -37.89
C GLY A 638 -38.32 -12.61 -37.61
N LEU A 639 -38.45 -13.22 -36.43
CA LEU A 639 -37.68 -14.37 -35.96
C LEU A 639 -38.40 -15.67 -36.32
N TYR A 640 -37.65 -16.65 -36.79
CA TYR A 640 -38.12 -17.97 -37.19
C TYR A 640 -37.23 -19.04 -36.55
N THR A 641 -37.86 -20.07 -35.97
CA THR A 641 -37.14 -21.23 -35.43
C THR A 641 -36.71 -22.17 -36.56
N LEU A 642 -35.49 -22.72 -36.42
CA LEU A 642 -34.97 -23.77 -37.29
C LEU A 642 -35.50 -25.13 -36.84
N ASP A 643 -36.36 -25.74 -37.64
CA ASP A 643 -36.98 -27.04 -37.30
C ASP A 643 -36.01 -28.22 -37.47
N ARG A 644 -34.91 -28.02 -38.21
CA ARG A 644 -33.91 -29.05 -38.53
C ARG A 644 -32.52 -28.42 -38.66
N ARG A 645 -31.47 -29.19 -38.33
CA ARG A 645 -30.05 -28.74 -38.41
C ARG A 645 -29.59 -28.32 -39.82
N ASN A 646 -30.29 -28.78 -40.87
CA ASN A 646 -29.97 -28.49 -42.26
C ASN A 646 -30.98 -27.54 -42.93
N ALA A 647 -31.72 -26.76 -42.14
CA ALA A 647 -32.68 -25.77 -42.65
C ALA A 647 -32.02 -24.78 -43.62
N ARG A 648 -32.72 -24.47 -44.71
CA ARG A 648 -32.15 -23.72 -45.83
C ARG A 648 -32.80 -22.36 -46.05
N LEU A 649 -32.08 -21.51 -46.79
CA LEU A 649 -32.47 -20.16 -47.15
C LEU A 649 -33.84 -20.10 -47.84
N SER A 650 -34.10 -20.97 -48.81
CA SER A 650 -35.35 -21.03 -49.57
C SER A 650 -36.56 -21.36 -48.69
N GLU A 651 -36.38 -22.19 -47.66
CA GLU A 651 -37.42 -22.55 -46.69
C GLU A 651 -37.77 -21.38 -45.78
N LEU A 652 -36.76 -20.66 -45.28
CA LEU A 652 -36.97 -19.44 -44.50
C LEU A 652 -37.74 -18.38 -45.30
N PHE A 653 -37.36 -18.17 -46.56
CA PHE A 653 -38.04 -17.21 -47.44
C PHE A 653 -39.51 -17.59 -47.68
N LYS A 654 -39.80 -18.87 -47.88
CA LYS A 654 -41.18 -19.38 -48.00
C LYS A 654 -41.98 -19.20 -46.71
N LYS A 655 -41.39 -19.52 -45.54
CA LYS A 655 -42.02 -19.31 -44.23
C LYS A 655 -42.38 -17.84 -43.99
N ALA A 656 -41.57 -16.92 -44.51
CA ALA A 656 -41.80 -15.48 -44.43
C ALA A 656 -42.91 -14.97 -45.37
N GLY A 657 -43.60 -15.84 -46.10
CA GLY A 657 -44.64 -15.48 -47.07
C GLY A 657 -44.11 -14.94 -48.40
N GLY A 658 -42.80 -15.03 -48.64
CA GLY A 658 -42.16 -14.48 -49.84
C GLY A 658 -41.85 -12.98 -49.75
N ALA A 659 -41.59 -12.38 -50.91
CA ALA A 659 -41.19 -10.97 -51.03
C ALA A 659 -42.38 -10.05 -51.33
N THR A 660 -42.25 -8.78 -50.93
CA THR A 660 -43.17 -7.72 -51.37
C THR A 660 -42.91 -7.34 -52.83
N ASP A 661 -43.81 -6.55 -53.42
CA ASP A 661 -43.70 -6.04 -54.79
C ASP A 661 -42.50 -5.10 -55.00
N GLN A 662 -42.00 -4.48 -53.93
CA GLN A 662 -40.86 -3.56 -53.94
C GLN A 662 -39.51 -4.25 -53.72
N ALA A 663 -39.51 -5.56 -53.47
CA ALA A 663 -38.32 -6.32 -53.10
C ALA A 663 -37.35 -6.53 -54.27
N TYR A 664 -36.06 -6.37 -53.99
CA TYR A 664 -34.99 -6.70 -54.94
C TYR A 664 -34.26 -7.98 -54.53
N LEU A 665 -34.76 -9.13 -54.99
CA LEU A 665 -34.24 -10.45 -54.63
C LEU A 665 -32.75 -10.64 -54.95
N LYS A 666 -32.26 -10.05 -56.05
CA LYS A 666 -30.83 -10.09 -56.43
C LYS A 666 -29.92 -9.33 -55.46
N GLY A 667 -30.49 -8.44 -54.64
CA GLY A 667 -29.80 -7.72 -53.59
C GLY A 667 -29.83 -8.42 -52.23
N ALA A 668 -30.50 -9.57 -52.11
CA ALA A 668 -30.61 -10.28 -50.85
C ALA A 668 -29.24 -10.73 -50.33
N ARG A 669 -29.02 -10.63 -49.02
CA ARG A 669 -27.77 -11.03 -48.36
C ARG A 669 -28.05 -11.67 -46.99
N ILE A 670 -27.16 -12.54 -46.53
CA ILE A 670 -27.20 -13.04 -45.15
C ILE A 670 -26.18 -12.24 -44.34
N ILE A 671 -26.56 -11.81 -43.14
CA ILE A 671 -25.62 -11.33 -42.11
C ILE A 671 -25.43 -12.48 -41.13
N ARG A 672 -24.20 -12.96 -41.01
CA ARG A 672 -23.83 -14.14 -40.22
C ARG A 672 -22.87 -13.76 -39.11
N LYS A 673 -23.08 -14.32 -37.92
CA LYS A 673 -22.14 -14.21 -36.81
C LYS A 673 -20.94 -15.13 -37.04
N ALA A 674 -19.73 -14.60 -36.86
CA ALA A 674 -18.51 -15.39 -36.99
C ALA A 674 -18.37 -16.36 -35.83
N ASN A 675 -18.06 -17.63 -36.15
CA ASN A 675 -17.61 -18.57 -35.13
C ASN A 675 -16.15 -18.29 -34.74
N GLU A 676 -15.68 -18.89 -33.65
CA GLU A 676 -14.32 -18.63 -33.13
C GLU A 676 -13.22 -18.91 -34.16
N GLN A 677 -13.37 -19.93 -35.01
CA GLN A 677 -12.40 -20.24 -36.06
C GLN A 677 -12.39 -19.19 -37.18
N GLU A 678 -13.56 -18.72 -37.62
CA GLU A 678 -13.72 -17.66 -38.62
C GLU A 678 -13.18 -16.33 -38.08
N LYS A 679 -13.44 -16.04 -36.80
CA LYS A 679 -12.91 -14.86 -36.11
C LYS A 679 -11.39 -14.84 -36.06
N GLN A 680 -10.77 -15.96 -35.67
CA GLN A 680 -9.31 -16.10 -35.68
C GLN A 680 -8.70 -15.89 -37.07
N ARG A 681 -9.35 -16.39 -38.13
CA ARG A 681 -8.91 -16.16 -39.52
C ARG A 681 -9.00 -14.69 -39.92
N MET A 682 -10.09 -14.01 -39.60
CA MET A 682 -10.26 -12.58 -39.88
C MET A 682 -9.23 -11.73 -39.12
N GLU A 683 -8.97 -12.04 -37.85
CA GLU A 683 -7.93 -11.40 -37.03
C GLU A 683 -6.54 -11.58 -37.65
N ALA A 684 -6.22 -12.79 -38.13
CA ALA A 684 -4.94 -13.07 -38.79
C ALA A 684 -4.76 -12.26 -40.08
N VAL A 685 -5.77 -12.18 -40.94
CA VAL A 685 -5.71 -11.38 -42.18
C VAL A 685 -5.56 -9.89 -41.89
N LEU A 686 -6.29 -9.37 -40.90
CA LEU A 686 -6.19 -7.97 -40.49
C LEU A 686 -4.79 -7.65 -39.94
N LYS A 687 -4.21 -8.56 -39.16
CA LYS A 687 -2.84 -8.43 -38.65
C LYS A 687 -1.82 -8.37 -39.80
N MET A 688 -1.92 -9.25 -40.79
CA MET A 688 -1.03 -9.23 -41.96
C MET A 688 -1.14 -7.91 -42.74
N GLN A 689 -2.34 -7.38 -42.94
CA GLN A 689 -2.52 -6.09 -43.62
C GLN A 689 -1.92 -4.92 -42.83
N ARG A 690 -2.08 -4.91 -41.50
CA ARG A 690 -1.44 -3.91 -40.64
C ARG A 690 0.07 -3.95 -40.79
N GLU A 691 0.66 -5.14 -40.78
CA GLU A 691 2.09 -5.32 -40.96
C GLU A 691 2.56 -4.88 -42.36
N GLU A 692 1.81 -5.13 -43.42
CA GLU A 692 2.14 -4.64 -44.77
C GLU A 692 2.06 -3.12 -44.87
N VAL A 693 1.01 -2.49 -44.32
CA VAL A 693 0.90 -1.02 -44.30
C VAL A 693 2.05 -0.43 -43.50
N GLN A 694 2.36 -0.98 -42.33
CA GLN A 694 3.47 -0.54 -41.50
C GLN A 694 4.82 -0.69 -42.21
N LYS A 695 5.07 -1.82 -42.90
CA LYS A 695 6.28 -2.04 -43.70
C LYS A 695 6.40 -1.02 -44.84
N ASN A 696 5.32 -0.78 -45.57
CA ASN A 696 5.31 0.21 -46.66
C ASN A 696 5.57 1.62 -46.12
N LEU A 697 5.03 1.96 -44.95
CA LEU A 697 5.17 3.27 -44.32
C LEU A 697 6.58 3.47 -43.72
N LEU A 698 7.17 2.42 -43.17
CA LEU A 698 8.57 2.40 -42.71
C LEU A 698 9.57 2.49 -43.88
N GLN A 699 9.25 1.88 -45.02
CA GLN A 699 10.03 1.98 -46.26
C GLN A 699 9.93 3.37 -46.91
N LEU A 700 8.79 4.04 -46.77
CA LEU A 700 8.63 5.44 -47.16
C LEU A 700 9.43 6.38 -46.25
N ALA A 701 9.49 6.10 -44.94
CA ALA A 701 10.29 6.87 -44.00
C ALA A 701 11.80 6.76 -44.28
N SER A 702 12.29 5.56 -44.62
CA SER A 702 13.72 5.31 -44.91
C SER A 702 14.22 5.87 -46.25
N SER A 703 13.33 6.34 -47.12
CA SER A 703 13.70 6.96 -48.40
C SER A 703 13.74 8.51 -48.37
N SER A 704 13.56 9.11 -47.19
CA SER A 704 13.74 10.54 -46.93
C SER A 704 15.07 10.76 -46.18
N ASN A 705 15.96 11.61 -46.69
CA ASN A 705 17.30 11.88 -46.13
C ASN A 705 17.30 12.66 -44.79
N ASN A 706 16.21 12.62 -44.01
CA ASN A 706 16.10 13.31 -42.72
C ASN A 706 15.80 12.32 -41.58
N ALA A 707 16.84 11.97 -40.82
CA ALA A 707 16.77 11.01 -39.71
C ALA A 707 15.85 11.45 -38.54
N SER A 708 15.63 12.76 -38.37
CA SER A 708 14.76 13.32 -37.34
C SER A 708 13.27 13.15 -37.64
N ALA A 709 12.87 13.12 -38.92
CA ALA A 709 11.48 12.92 -39.34
C ALA A 709 11.04 11.45 -39.19
N ILE A 710 11.98 10.50 -39.29
CA ILE A 710 11.71 9.04 -39.20
C ILE A 710 11.26 8.64 -37.78
N SER A 711 11.85 9.23 -36.74
CA SER A 711 11.52 8.93 -35.34
C SER A 711 10.16 9.51 -34.89
N GLN A 712 9.81 10.71 -35.37
CA GLN A 712 8.50 11.31 -35.12
C GLN A 712 7.39 10.61 -35.92
N THR A 713 7.64 10.28 -37.19
CA THR A 713 6.65 9.56 -38.03
C THR A 713 6.39 8.15 -37.49
N SER A 714 7.40 7.46 -36.93
CA SER A 714 7.21 6.16 -36.29
C SER A 714 6.30 6.22 -35.05
N LYS A 715 6.45 7.28 -34.23
CA LYS A 715 5.61 7.52 -33.04
C LYS A 715 4.20 8.00 -33.38
N ASP A 716 4.05 8.78 -34.45
CA ASP A 716 2.74 9.28 -34.88
C ASP A 716 1.92 8.19 -35.59
N VAL A 717 2.56 7.22 -36.25
CA VAL A 717 1.88 6.03 -36.82
C VAL A 717 1.38 5.09 -35.72
N GLU A 718 2.12 4.95 -34.62
CA GLU A 718 1.65 4.25 -33.41
C GLU A 718 0.49 4.99 -32.73
N ARG A 719 0.45 6.34 -32.79
CA ARG A 719 -0.59 7.17 -32.16
C ARG A 719 -1.82 7.42 -33.02
N THR A 720 -1.73 7.39 -34.35
CA THR A 720 -2.91 7.49 -35.20
C THR A 720 -3.73 6.21 -35.05
N ASN A 721 -4.81 6.27 -34.28
CA ASN A 721 -5.80 5.21 -34.03
C ASN A 721 -6.06 4.26 -35.22
N ILE A 722 -5.23 3.23 -35.36
CA ILE A 722 -5.56 1.97 -36.06
C ILE A 722 -6.55 1.15 -35.20
N GLU A 723 -6.95 1.67 -34.03
CA GLU A 723 -8.01 1.16 -33.16
C GLU A 723 -9.40 1.07 -33.83
N LYS A 724 -9.60 1.66 -35.02
CA LYS A 724 -10.87 1.53 -35.76
C LYS A 724 -11.07 0.21 -36.52
N PHE A 725 -10.15 -0.75 -36.40
CA PHE A 725 -10.29 -2.06 -37.02
C PHE A 725 -10.55 -3.13 -35.95
N ASN A 726 -11.76 -3.13 -35.38
CA ASN A 726 -12.26 -4.32 -34.68
C ASN A 726 -12.73 -5.33 -35.73
N VAL A 727 -12.42 -6.61 -35.54
CA VAL A 727 -13.01 -7.67 -36.36
C VAL A 727 -14.52 -7.66 -36.06
N PRO A 728 -15.37 -7.35 -37.05
CA PRO A 728 -16.80 -7.28 -36.82
C PRO A 728 -17.30 -8.68 -36.43
N SER A 729 -18.13 -8.74 -35.40
CA SER A 729 -18.75 -10.00 -34.93
C SER A 729 -19.69 -10.60 -35.98
N GLU A 730 -20.18 -9.76 -36.90
CA GLU A 730 -21.07 -10.13 -38.00
C GLU A 730 -20.44 -9.75 -39.35
N TYR A 731 -20.59 -10.62 -40.34
CA TYR A 731 -20.13 -10.36 -41.71
C TYR A 731 -21.22 -10.72 -42.73
N PRO A 732 -21.27 -10.01 -43.88
CA PRO A 732 -22.21 -10.33 -44.94
C PRO A 732 -21.73 -11.56 -45.73
N VAL A 733 -22.66 -12.46 -46.03
CA VAL A 733 -22.49 -13.60 -46.94
C VAL A 733 -23.27 -13.31 -48.21
N GLY A 734 -22.55 -13.28 -49.34
CA GLY A 734 -23.13 -13.00 -50.64
C GLY A 734 -23.90 -14.18 -51.20
N ILE A 735 -25.21 -14.02 -51.41
CA ILE A 735 -26.10 -15.07 -51.89
C ILE A 735 -26.69 -14.74 -53.25
N ASP A 736 -27.18 -15.76 -53.96
CA ASP A 736 -28.06 -15.59 -55.12
C ASP A 736 -29.43 -16.16 -54.77
N LEU A 737 -30.27 -15.34 -54.16
CA LEU A 737 -31.60 -15.77 -53.72
C LEU A 737 -32.48 -16.24 -54.89
N PRO A 738 -32.54 -15.57 -56.06
CA PRO A 738 -33.27 -16.10 -57.21
C PRO A 738 -32.83 -17.49 -57.66
N GLU A 739 -31.52 -17.75 -57.69
CA GLU A 739 -30.99 -19.08 -58.02
C GLU A 739 -31.35 -20.13 -56.96
N ALA A 740 -31.26 -19.77 -55.68
CA ALA A 740 -31.65 -20.62 -54.55
C ALA A 740 -33.14 -20.99 -54.57
N LEU A 741 -34.00 -20.05 -54.97
CA LEU A 741 -35.45 -20.26 -55.09
C LEU A 741 -35.82 -21.10 -56.32
N ALA A 742 -35.09 -20.93 -57.43
CA ALA A 742 -35.28 -21.71 -58.65
C ALA A 742 -34.82 -23.17 -58.47
N ASN A 743 -33.73 -23.39 -57.73
CA ASN A 743 -33.15 -24.71 -57.47
C ASN A 743 -32.99 -24.98 -55.96
N PRO A 744 -34.08 -25.25 -55.21
CA PRO A 744 -34.00 -25.56 -53.79
C PRO A 744 -33.09 -26.76 -53.52
N GLY A 745 -32.28 -26.68 -52.46
CA GLY A 745 -31.31 -27.72 -52.10
C GLY A 745 -29.95 -27.65 -52.82
N SER A 746 -29.80 -26.80 -53.83
CA SER A 746 -28.51 -26.53 -54.50
C SER A 746 -27.50 -25.84 -53.58
N ASP A 747 -26.25 -25.67 -54.05
CA ASP A 747 -25.22 -24.92 -53.33
C ASP A 747 -25.56 -23.43 -53.18
N ALA A 748 -26.43 -22.88 -54.04
CA ALA A 748 -26.96 -21.53 -53.91
C ALA A 748 -27.95 -21.41 -52.72
N ASP A 749 -28.61 -22.51 -52.34
CA ASP A 749 -29.57 -22.58 -51.24
C ASP A 749 -28.88 -22.90 -49.91
N ILE A 750 -28.12 -21.93 -49.41
CA ILE A 750 -27.21 -22.08 -48.27
C ILE A 750 -27.94 -22.56 -46.99
N ILE A 751 -27.27 -23.43 -46.22
CA ILE A 751 -27.72 -23.87 -44.89
C ILE A 751 -27.58 -22.72 -43.89
N LEU A 752 -28.65 -22.47 -43.16
CA LEU A 752 -28.72 -21.42 -42.16
C LEU A 752 -28.10 -21.87 -40.83
N ARG A 753 -27.56 -20.91 -40.09
CA ARG A 753 -26.94 -21.09 -38.76
C ARG A 753 -27.67 -20.24 -37.73
N GLU A 754 -27.50 -20.60 -36.45
CA GLU A 754 -28.00 -19.81 -35.33
C GLU A 754 -27.62 -18.33 -35.47
N GLY A 755 -28.62 -17.46 -35.36
CA GLY A 755 -28.45 -16.02 -35.44
C GLY A 755 -28.23 -15.44 -36.85
N ASP A 756 -28.32 -16.25 -37.91
CA ASP A 756 -28.30 -15.73 -39.28
C ASP A 756 -29.47 -14.76 -39.52
N ARG A 757 -29.18 -13.68 -40.27
CA ARG A 757 -30.17 -12.70 -40.68
C ARG A 757 -30.21 -12.55 -42.19
N LEU A 758 -31.30 -13.00 -42.81
CA LEU A 758 -31.58 -12.71 -44.21
C LEU A 758 -32.12 -11.29 -44.36
N VAL A 759 -31.46 -10.49 -45.19
CA VAL A 759 -31.84 -9.10 -45.49
C VAL A 759 -32.24 -9.02 -46.95
N ILE A 760 -33.48 -8.62 -47.23
CA ILE A 760 -33.98 -8.41 -48.59
C ILE A 760 -34.21 -6.91 -48.79
N PRO A 761 -33.37 -6.24 -49.59
CA PRO A 761 -33.48 -4.80 -49.76
C PRO A 761 -34.59 -4.43 -50.75
N GLN A 762 -35.02 -3.17 -50.69
CA GLN A 762 -35.84 -2.55 -51.72
C GLN A 762 -35.05 -2.35 -53.01
N TYR A 763 -35.74 -2.35 -54.15
CA TYR A 763 -35.15 -1.97 -55.43
C TYR A 763 -34.55 -0.55 -55.40
N ASN A 764 -33.26 -0.44 -55.70
CA ASN A 764 -32.56 0.83 -55.82
C ASN A 764 -32.07 1.05 -57.26
N GLY A 765 -32.72 1.95 -58.00
CA GLY A 765 -32.41 2.27 -59.39
C GLY A 765 -31.18 3.16 -59.59
N THR A 766 -30.20 3.16 -58.68
CA THR A 766 -28.99 4.00 -58.77
C THR A 766 -27.72 3.17 -58.74
N VAL A 767 -26.61 3.74 -59.21
CA VAL A 767 -25.26 3.20 -59.15
C VAL A 767 -24.39 4.24 -58.47
N LYS A 768 -23.66 3.82 -57.43
CA LYS A 768 -22.76 4.69 -56.68
C LYS A 768 -21.34 4.55 -57.25
N ILE A 769 -20.65 5.66 -57.48
CA ILE A 769 -19.27 5.67 -57.97
C ILE A 769 -18.39 6.34 -56.91
N ASN A 770 -17.40 5.59 -56.42
CA ASN A 770 -16.54 5.98 -55.31
C ASN A 770 -15.05 5.70 -55.58
N GLY A 771 -14.18 6.40 -54.88
CA GLY A 771 -12.72 6.24 -54.96
C GLY A 771 -12.03 7.28 -55.87
N ALA A 772 -10.98 6.87 -56.58
CA ALA A 772 -10.13 7.72 -57.43
C ALA A 772 -10.79 8.03 -58.80
N VAL A 773 -11.92 8.72 -58.74
CA VAL A 773 -12.64 9.32 -59.89
C VAL A 773 -12.64 10.84 -59.74
N MET A 774 -12.90 11.58 -60.82
CA MET A 774 -12.85 13.05 -60.76
C MET A 774 -13.87 13.62 -59.76
N PHE A 775 -15.09 13.08 -59.73
CA PHE A 775 -16.12 13.44 -58.75
C PHE A 775 -16.90 12.20 -58.30
N ALA A 776 -16.75 11.81 -57.03
CA ALA A 776 -17.56 10.73 -56.45
C ALA A 776 -19.03 11.16 -56.41
N ASN A 777 -19.90 10.39 -57.06
CA ASN A 777 -21.32 10.70 -57.19
C ASN A 777 -22.19 9.43 -57.25
N THR A 778 -23.50 9.61 -57.24
CA THR A 778 -24.49 8.54 -57.45
C THR A 778 -25.33 8.92 -58.64
N VAL A 779 -25.48 8.00 -59.59
CA VAL A 779 -26.16 8.24 -60.87
C VAL A 779 -27.27 7.22 -61.10
N ALA A 780 -28.25 7.56 -61.93
CA ALA A 780 -29.33 6.64 -62.27
C ALA A 780 -28.78 5.40 -63.00
N TYR A 781 -29.32 4.23 -62.68
CA TYR A 781 -28.98 2.99 -63.34
C TYR A 781 -29.60 2.95 -64.75
N GLU A 782 -28.77 2.68 -65.74
CA GLU A 782 -29.18 2.43 -67.12
C GLU A 782 -28.87 1.00 -67.54
N LYS A 783 -29.92 0.30 -67.99
CA LYS A 783 -29.82 -1.09 -68.40
C LYS A 783 -28.86 -1.25 -69.59
N GLY A 784 -27.88 -2.16 -69.44
CA GLY A 784 -26.93 -2.51 -70.50
C GLY A 784 -25.68 -1.63 -70.58
N LYS A 785 -25.60 -0.54 -69.81
CA LYS A 785 -24.39 0.28 -69.74
C LYS A 785 -23.27 -0.43 -68.98
N LYS A 786 -22.04 -0.29 -69.47
CA LYS A 786 -20.82 -0.85 -68.86
C LYS A 786 -20.32 0.08 -67.74
N ALA A 787 -19.47 -0.43 -66.86
CA ALA A 787 -18.89 0.36 -65.78
C ALA A 787 -18.15 1.64 -66.25
N SER A 788 -17.56 1.63 -67.45
CA SER A 788 -16.94 2.83 -68.04
C SER A 788 -17.91 4.00 -68.19
N TYR A 789 -19.15 3.73 -68.64
CA TYR A 789 -20.18 4.77 -68.77
C TYR A 789 -20.42 5.51 -67.45
N TYR A 790 -20.54 4.76 -66.37
CA TYR A 790 -20.77 5.32 -65.03
C TYR A 790 -19.55 6.08 -64.50
N ILE A 791 -18.34 5.61 -64.81
CA ILE A 791 -17.10 6.31 -64.45
C ILE A 791 -16.96 7.62 -65.25
N ASP A 792 -17.38 7.64 -66.53
CA ASP A 792 -17.39 8.85 -67.34
C ASP A 792 -18.41 9.87 -66.83
N GLN A 793 -19.57 9.42 -66.34
CA GLN A 793 -20.55 10.26 -65.62
C GLN A 793 -20.00 10.84 -64.30
N ALA A 794 -18.94 10.25 -63.76
CA ALA A 794 -18.18 10.76 -62.62
C ALA A 794 -17.01 11.68 -63.04
N GLY A 795 -16.97 12.11 -64.31
CA GLY A 795 -15.90 12.92 -64.90
C GLY A 795 -14.66 12.12 -65.31
N GLY A 796 -14.73 10.80 -65.31
CA GLY A 796 -13.63 9.90 -65.62
C GLY A 796 -12.75 9.57 -64.41
N PHE A 797 -11.65 8.86 -64.69
CA PHE A 797 -10.67 8.47 -63.67
C PHE A 797 -9.81 9.64 -63.19
N ALA A 798 -9.57 9.74 -61.89
CA ALA A 798 -8.59 10.68 -61.34
C ALA A 798 -7.15 10.36 -61.79
N SER A 799 -6.26 11.35 -61.72
CA SER A 799 -4.87 11.23 -62.21
C SER A 799 -4.05 10.14 -61.51
N ASP A 800 -4.44 9.77 -60.29
CA ASP A 800 -3.85 8.76 -59.44
C ASP A 800 -4.65 7.46 -59.44
N ALA A 801 -5.66 7.27 -60.28
CA ALA A 801 -6.47 6.06 -60.29
C ALA A 801 -5.71 4.77 -60.67
N LEU A 802 -5.95 3.68 -59.94
CA LEU A 802 -5.47 2.33 -60.25
C LEU A 802 -6.55 1.54 -61.01
N LYS A 803 -6.71 1.89 -62.29
CA LYS A 803 -7.76 1.37 -63.18
C LYS A 803 -7.85 -0.17 -63.23
N SER A 804 -6.72 -0.86 -63.19
CA SER A 804 -6.65 -2.33 -63.28
C SER A 804 -7.21 -3.07 -62.06
N LYS A 805 -7.35 -2.38 -60.92
CA LYS A 805 -7.89 -2.96 -59.68
C LYS A 805 -9.28 -2.42 -59.32
N ALA A 806 -9.97 -1.75 -60.23
CA ALA A 806 -11.35 -1.33 -59.99
C ALA A 806 -12.29 -2.54 -59.86
N TYR A 807 -13.25 -2.46 -58.93
CA TYR A 807 -14.23 -3.52 -58.67
C TYR A 807 -15.65 -2.96 -58.44
N ILE A 808 -16.65 -3.83 -58.59
CA ILE A 808 -18.06 -3.56 -58.30
C ILE A 808 -18.44 -4.34 -57.04
N ILE A 809 -19.08 -3.69 -56.09
CA ILE A 809 -19.78 -4.30 -54.96
C ILE A 809 -21.27 -4.34 -55.32
N TYR A 810 -21.88 -5.53 -55.34
CA TYR A 810 -23.32 -5.69 -55.55
C TYR A 810 -24.08 -5.56 -54.23
N MET A 811 -25.39 -5.27 -54.28
CA MET A 811 -26.23 -5.15 -53.08
C MET A 811 -26.25 -6.43 -52.23
N ASN A 812 -26.15 -7.61 -52.86
CA ASN A 812 -26.04 -8.88 -52.14
C ASN A 812 -24.68 -9.06 -51.45
N GLY A 813 -23.72 -8.14 -51.60
CA GLY A 813 -22.40 -8.22 -50.99
C GLY A 813 -21.36 -8.98 -51.82
N LYS A 814 -21.72 -9.54 -52.98
CA LYS A 814 -20.73 -10.13 -53.90
C LYS A 814 -19.85 -9.03 -54.51
N VAL A 815 -18.60 -9.34 -54.79
CA VAL A 815 -17.64 -8.40 -55.43
C VAL A 815 -17.13 -8.97 -56.74
N ALA A 816 -17.06 -8.13 -57.78
CA ALA A 816 -16.54 -8.51 -59.09
C ALA A 816 -15.56 -7.48 -59.64
N LYS A 817 -14.43 -7.93 -60.20
CA LYS A 817 -13.43 -7.04 -60.82
C LYS A 817 -13.93 -6.52 -62.16
N LEU A 818 -13.75 -5.23 -62.42
CA LEU A 818 -14.14 -4.61 -63.70
C LEU A 818 -13.37 -5.21 -64.88
N SER A 819 -12.12 -5.62 -64.67
CA SER A 819 -11.27 -6.21 -65.72
C SER A 819 -11.82 -7.52 -66.31
N HIS A 820 -12.71 -8.20 -65.60
CA HIS A 820 -13.33 -9.45 -66.04
C HIS A 820 -14.71 -9.24 -66.69
N GLY A 821 -15.03 -8.00 -67.11
CA GLY A 821 -16.28 -7.71 -67.81
C GLY A 821 -17.53 -7.73 -66.92
N ALA A 822 -17.39 -7.43 -65.63
CA ALA A 822 -18.49 -7.38 -64.67
C ALA A 822 -19.63 -6.44 -65.14
N LYS A 823 -20.87 -6.93 -65.08
CA LYS A 823 -22.07 -6.16 -65.47
C LYS A 823 -22.59 -5.35 -64.28
N VAL A 824 -22.82 -4.06 -64.48
CA VAL A 824 -23.39 -3.18 -63.46
C VAL A 824 -24.87 -3.55 -63.24
N GLN A 825 -25.29 -3.61 -61.98
CA GLN A 825 -26.67 -3.89 -61.57
C GLN A 825 -27.24 -2.70 -60.78
N PRO A 826 -28.58 -2.61 -60.64
CA PRO A 826 -29.21 -1.66 -59.72
C PRO A 826 -28.63 -1.80 -58.29
N GLY A 827 -28.31 -0.66 -57.68
CA GLY A 827 -27.72 -0.55 -56.35
C GLY A 827 -26.26 -0.98 -56.23
N SER A 828 -25.58 -1.24 -57.36
CA SER A 828 -24.15 -1.51 -57.38
C SER A 828 -23.33 -0.29 -56.95
N GLU A 829 -22.20 -0.55 -56.28
CA GLU A 829 -21.18 0.45 -55.97
C GLU A 829 -19.90 0.13 -56.75
N ILE A 830 -19.48 1.05 -57.61
CA ILE A 830 -18.23 0.96 -58.36
C ILE A 830 -17.15 1.65 -57.53
N VAL A 831 -16.11 0.89 -57.18
CA VAL A 831 -14.99 1.39 -56.38
C VAL A 831 -13.72 1.38 -57.21
N VAL A 832 -13.12 2.56 -57.37
CA VAL A 832 -11.85 2.76 -58.06
C VAL A 832 -10.75 3.04 -57.02
N PRO A 833 -9.81 2.13 -56.78
CA PRO A 833 -8.71 2.39 -55.85
C PRO A 833 -7.71 3.40 -56.44
N ALA A 834 -7.02 4.15 -55.58
CA ALA A 834 -5.92 5.04 -55.95
C ALA A 834 -4.58 4.28 -56.02
N LYS A 835 -3.64 4.80 -56.82
CA LYS A 835 -2.22 4.43 -56.85
C LYS A 835 -1.56 5.09 -55.65
N LEU A 836 -0.75 4.35 -54.89
CA LEU A 836 0.17 4.98 -53.95
C LEU A 836 1.23 5.77 -54.74
N LYS A 837 1.14 7.11 -54.78
CA LYS A 837 2.19 7.98 -55.33
C LYS A 837 3.29 8.22 -54.28
N ARG A 838 4.56 8.21 -54.72
CA ARG A 838 5.78 8.27 -53.89
C ARG A 838 6.12 9.66 -53.30
N LYS A 839 5.22 10.63 -53.33
CA LYS A 839 5.40 11.92 -52.62
C LYS A 839 4.03 12.43 -52.21
N MET A 840 3.71 12.35 -50.93
CA MET A 840 2.64 13.11 -50.30
C MET A 840 3.23 13.90 -49.15
N SER A 841 2.74 15.12 -48.97
CA SER A 841 3.04 15.96 -47.81
C SER A 841 2.22 15.48 -46.59
N THR A 842 2.72 15.71 -45.38
CA THR A 842 2.02 15.42 -44.11
C THR A 842 0.63 16.07 -44.03
N ALA A 843 0.41 17.17 -44.74
CA ALA A 843 -0.90 17.83 -44.83
C ALA A 843 -1.92 17.09 -45.71
N GLU A 844 -1.49 16.38 -46.78
CA GLU A 844 -2.39 15.61 -47.64
C GLU A 844 -2.88 14.33 -46.94
N MET A 845 -2.06 13.75 -46.05
CA MET A 845 -2.39 12.55 -45.26
C MET A 845 -3.55 12.78 -44.29
N MET A 846 -3.75 14.02 -43.81
CA MET A 846 -4.88 14.39 -42.95
C MET A 846 -6.21 14.50 -43.72
N SER A 847 -6.18 14.63 -45.05
CA SER A 847 -7.39 14.83 -45.88
C SER A 847 -8.05 13.54 -46.36
N MET A 848 -7.41 12.37 -46.21
CA MET A 848 -8.03 11.08 -46.52
C MET A 848 -9.04 10.71 -45.43
N GLY A 849 -10.27 11.18 -45.63
CA GLY A 849 -11.42 10.92 -44.76
C GLY A 849 -11.71 9.43 -44.54
N SER A 850 -11.63 9.04 -43.27
CA SER A 850 -12.62 8.26 -42.52
C SER A 850 -13.32 7.04 -43.19
N SER A 851 -12.94 5.86 -42.70
CA SER A 851 -13.80 4.70 -42.34
C SER A 851 -14.44 3.77 -43.40
N ILE A 852 -14.42 4.04 -44.70
CA ILE A 852 -15.06 3.12 -45.69
C ILE A 852 -14.07 2.24 -46.47
N SER A 853 -12.82 2.67 -46.60
CA SER A 853 -11.77 1.94 -47.33
C SER A 853 -11.34 0.63 -46.64
N SER A 854 -11.52 0.51 -45.32
CA SER A 854 -11.16 -0.67 -44.53
C SER A 854 -12.05 -1.88 -44.82
N ILE A 855 -13.37 -1.69 -44.89
CA ILE A 855 -14.34 -2.76 -45.17
C ILE A 855 -14.23 -3.20 -46.63
N ALA A 856 -14.11 -2.27 -47.56
CA ALA A 856 -13.98 -2.57 -48.98
C ALA A 856 -12.65 -3.29 -49.30
N ALA A 857 -11.54 -2.92 -48.63
CA ALA A 857 -10.27 -3.62 -48.74
C ALA A 857 -10.33 -5.05 -48.19
N MET A 858 -11.01 -5.27 -47.06
CA MET A 858 -11.18 -6.59 -46.44
C MET A 858 -12.04 -7.53 -47.30
N ILE A 859 -13.15 -7.02 -47.84
CA ILE A 859 -14.00 -7.77 -48.78
C ILE A 859 -13.23 -8.07 -50.08
N ALA A 860 -12.44 -7.12 -50.58
CA ALA A 860 -11.61 -7.32 -51.76
C ALA A 860 -10.48 -8.35 -51.54
N THR A 861 -9.85 -8.43 -50.36
CA THR A 861 -8.87 -9.49 -50.05
C THR A 861 -9.52 -10.85 -49.85
N ILE A 862 -10.66 -10.93 -49.17
CA ILE A 862 -11.42 -12.18 -49.04
C ILE A 862 -11.81 -12.72 -50.43
N ALA A 863 -12.27 -11.86 -51.33
CA ALA A 863 -12.62 -12.23 -52.71
C ALA A 863 -11.39 -12.58 -53.59
N ASN A 864 -10.18 -12.13 -53.23
CA ASN A 864 -8.95 -12.41 -53.95
C ASN A 864 -8.22 -13.66 -53.43
N MET A 865 -8.54 -14.11 -52.21
CA MET A 865 -8.02 -15.33 -51.59
C MET A 865 -8.94 -16.55 -51.78
N SER A 866 -10.18 -16.36 -52.27
CA SER A 866 -11.08 -17.46 -52.64
C SER A 866 -10.88 -17.96 -54.08
N LYS A 867 -9.66 -17.81 -54.64
CA LYS A 867 -9.24 -18.37 -55.92
C LYS A 867 -7.93 -19.12 -55.76
#